data_AF-A0A3C0J8J6-F1
#
_entry.id   AF-A0A3C0J8J6-F1
#
_cell.length_a   1.000
_cell.length_b   1.000
_cell.length_c   1.000
_cell.angle_alpha   90.00
_cell.angle_beta   90.00
_cell.angle_gamma   90.00
#
_symmetry.space_group_name_H-M   'P 1'
#
loop_
_entity.id
_entity.type
_entity.pdbx_description
1 polymer ?
#
loop_
_entity_poly.entity_id
_entity_poly.type
_entity_poly.pdbx_seq_one_letter_code
_entity_poly.pdbx_strand_id
1 'polypeptide(L)'
;MKGTKNRYILCGIIASAITFLTGFCMLFFMYKIMNPSNDLPGLFYYKAATYGDAMGLTILIGSLVAFAKKNGDVITKKKYSIIMAIICGCIGIAIQASWIISDSTVLNWTIPKQHFFNIAGWWHAVFFVGIFAALGYYLTYVRVITKKMSNYSFEDKILIVFIITSGIIYMLCHIADDYSNLISMGLSYGIVALLMMIIMCSLLISKNIKFANIKKLIFYSLISGIGIYHIIVTKNVSNIILSLSGAMSMVIYVESKDKNITQYIISCIPIVIGTFGILSYVSWCDIVAVQIGLGSVFFLLLLLLCFKGFPVKKIHIVGIIISLYAVLEPIIGKTIFDNYVSNLFVCSMALLFNTGIKNVFEDIIRAEVSLNNDEIENKEFKEIKGVSYIKIICMICSLALMICSWISFAKSDFYVDKKLVILFIIGFTMILLTGIKAAKNNFLSILSIMLLTFEYGVLLLICCYNTFKIDFSKLTVISICIMVFALFANIGCSMMLSHGFRMNVVTLRGIKKIPWQVNIISRLMGIGALLVSLNTTILLAADLSAKRLLISLCMVSVAYWLIPMTYAIIYRMDQTTSGAPVIPNTSLGGVAQDSLMIILIIFCVSFLPNMYCSTMSYQENNTINIIIKGCFLLKTAFTPVTYCLSNNAKHLVRQRKVAIETKKMELWETLRKEILIQSKQACFTMLPYIMIVILFTQPESSEDDTITFKNKFKTFKRKYIEVDKYDE
;
A
#
# COMPACT_ATOMS: atom_id res chain seq x y z
N MET A 1 27.92 18.17 -7.29
CA MET A 1 26.49 18.54 -7.36
C MET A 1 25.55 17.45 -6.77
N LYS A 2 25.61 17.15 -5.45
CA LYS A 2 24.74 16.13 -4.80
C LYS A 2 23.61 16.70 -3.93
N GLY A 3 23.50 18.03 -3.80
CA GLY A 3 22.56 18.71 -2.88
C GLY A 3 21.22 19.18 -3.47
N THR A 4 20.97 19.01 -4.77
CA THR A 4 19.75 19.51 -5.45
C THR A 4 18.60 18.52 -5.45
N LYS A 5 18.85 17.22 -5.23
CA LYS A 5 17.89 16.13 -5.49
C LYS A 5 16.67 16.11 -4.55
N ASN A 6 16.71 16.78 -3.39
CA ASN A 6 15.59 16.80 -2.43
C ASN A 6 14.96 18.20 -2.22
N ARG A 7 15.48 19.25 -2.89
CA ARG A 7 15.03 20.63 -2.63
C ARG A 7 13.58 20.87 -3.09
N TYR A 8 13.15 20.25 -4.19
CA TYR A 8 11.79 20.44 -4.70
C TYR A 8 10.72 19.78 -3.80
N ILE A 9 11.02 18.62 -3.19
CA ILE A 9 10.12 17.98 -2.21
C ILE A 9 9.98 18.87 -0.98
N LEU A 10 11.11 19.39 -0.48
CA LEU A 10 11.09 20.32 0.64
C LEU A 10 10.26 21.57 0.34
N CYS A 11 10.40 22.17 -0.86
CA CYS A 11 9.56 23.29 -1.28
C CYS A 11 8.06 22.92 -1.30
N GLY A 12 7.71 21.73 -1.78
CA GLY A 12 6.32 21.25 -1.75
C GLY A 12 5.78 21.03 -0.34
N ILE A 13 6.59 20.46 0.56
CA ILE A 13 6.24 20.28 1.98
C ILE A 13 6.03 21.64 2.66
N ILE A 14 6.92 22.61 2.41
CA ILE A 14 6.78 23.97 2.95
C ILE A 14 5.49 24.63 2.43
N ALA A 15 5.20 24.53 1.13
CA ALA A 15 3.98 25.09 0.56
C ALA A 15 2.72 24.44 1.15
N SER A 16 2.71 23.12 1.27
CA SER A 16 1.65 22.36 1.95
C SER A 16 1.46 22.83 3.40
N ALA A 17 2.55 22.94 4.17
CA ALA A 17 2.50 23.40 5.55
C ALA A 17 1.98 24.83 5.67
N ILE A 18 2.39 25.75 4.80
CA ILE A 18 1.88 27.13 4.78
C ILE A 18 0.38 27.13 4.49
N THR A 19 -0.08 26.40 3.47
CA THR A 19 -1.51 26.29 3.14
C THR A 19 -2.33 25.72 4.29
N PHE A 20 -1.83 24.67 4.95
CA PHE A 20 -2.50 24.05 6.09
C PHE A 20 -2.57 24.98 7.31
N LEU A 21 -1.45 25.63 7.65
CA LEU A 21 -1.33 26.51 8.82
C LEU A 21 -2.17 27.78 8.66
N THR A 22 -2.11 28.42 7.50
CA THR A 22 -2.83 29.66 7.22
C THR A 22 -4.31 29.45 6.91
N GLY A 23 -4.69 28.29 6.37
CA GLY A 23 -6.07 27.93 6.12
C GLY A 23 -6.73 27.25 7.32
N PHE A 24 -6.69 25.91 7.34
CA PHE A 24 -7.41 25.08 8.30
C PHE A 24 -7.01 25.34 9.76
N CYS A 25 -5.70 25.39 10.08
CA CYS A 25 -5.29 25.58 11.47
C CYS A 25 -5.72 26.94 12.01
N MET A 26 -5.53 28.02 11.24
CA MET A 26 -5.93 29.36 11.68
C MET A 26 -7.44 29.44 11.93
N LEU A 27 -8.25 28.91 11.01
CA LEU A 27 -9.70 28.85 11.19
C LEU A 27 -10.11 27.95 12.36
N PHE A 28 -9.41 26.84 12.60
CA PHE A 28 -9.63 25.99 13.77
C PHE A 28 -9.34 26.72 15.08
N PHE A 29 -8.23 27.49 15.15
CA PHE A 29 -7.91 28.31 16.32
C PHE A 29 -8.97 29.41 16.53
N MET A 30 -9.37 30.12 15.47
CA MET A 30 -10.42 31.12 15.55
C MET A 30 -11.75 30.50 15.99
N TYR A 31 -12.13 29.34 15.45
CA TYR A 31 -13.34 28.60 15.84
C TYR A 31 -13.33 28.24 17.33
N LYS A 32 -12.19 27.77 17.85
CA LYS A 32 -12.00 27.47 19.28
C LYS A 32 -12.10 28.69 20.18
N ILE A 33 -11.51 29.82 19.76
CA ILE A 33 -11.44 31.05 20.56
C ILE A 33 -12.79 31.79 20.55
N MET A 34 -13.41 31.91 19.37
CA MET A 34 -14.67 32.63 19.19
C MET A 34 -15.86 31.86 19.79
N ASN A 35 -15.74 30.54 19.95
CA ASN A 35 -16.77 29.65 20.49
C ASN A 35 -18.18 29.98 19.94
N PRO A 36 -18.35 29.91 18.60
CA PRO A 36 -19.56 30.37 17.93
C PRO A 36 -20.80 29.60 18.41
N SER A 37 -21.98 30.24 18.34
CA SER A 37 -23.25 29.63 18.76
C SER A 37 -23.47 28.28 18.06
N ASN A 38 -24.03 27.32 18.80
CA ASN A 38 -24.42 26.02 18.28
C ASN A 38 -25.58 26.10 17.27
N ASP A 39 -26.26 27.24 17.19
CA ASP A 39 -27.38 27.46 16.25
C ASP A 39 -26.91 27.73 14.80
N LEU A 40 -25.61 27.95 14.60
CA LEU A 40 -25.03 28.17 13.28
C LEU A 40 -24.14 26.99 12.86
N PRO A 41 -24.14 26.61 11.56
CA PRO A 41 -23.17 25.67 11.02
C PRO A 41 -21.73 26.07 11.35
N GLY A 42 -21.04 25.24 12.14
CA GLY A 42 -19.67 25.45 12.58
C GLY A 42 -18.62 24.96 11.57
N LEU A 43 -17.33 25.12 11.90
CA LEU A 43 -16.21 24.71 11.03
C LEU A 43 -16.29 23.24 10.60
N PHE A 44 -16.69 22.36 11.53
CA PHE A 44 -16.76 20.92 11.30
C PHE A 44 -18.07 20.43 10.66
N TYR A 45 -19.01 21.33 10.43
CA TYR A 45 -20.23 21.02 9.69
C TYR A 45 -19.91 20.80 8.21
N TYR A 46 -19.04 21.64 7.65
CA TYR A 46 -18.66 21.62 6.24
C TYR A 46 -17.54 20.62 5.98
N LYS A 47 -17.80 19.68 5.08
CA LYS A 47 -16.83 18.68 4.62
C LYS A 47 -15.73 19.34 3.80
N ALA A 48 -16.06 20.38 3.03
CA ALA A 48 -15.11 21.20 2.28
C ALA A 48 -14.10 21.86 3.22
N ALA A 49 -14.54 22.48 4.31
CA ALA A 49 -13.65 23.10 5.29
C ALA A 49 -12.82 22.05 6.06
N THR A 50 -13.43 20.94 6.45
CA THR A 50 -12.76 19.93 7.30
C THR A 50 -11.76 19.07 6.54
N TYR A 51 -12.12 18.60 5.35
CA TYR A 51 -11.33 17.63 4.60
C TYR A 51 -10.84 18.17 3.27
N GLY A 52 -11.66 18.98 2.60
CA GLY A 52 -11.27 19.70 1.40
C GLY A 52 -10.05 20.60 1.68
N ASP A 53 -10.15 21.56 2.58
CA ASP A 53 -9.09 22.52 2.87
C ASP A 53 -7.91 21.89 3.63
N ALA A 54 -8.21 21.13 4.68
CA ALA A 54 -7.19 20.54 5.55
C ALA A 54 -6.29 19.52 4.82
N MET A 55 -6.87 18.72 3.91
CA MET A 55 -6.15 17.63 3.25
C MET A 55 -6.08 17.83 1.74
N GLY A 56 -7.21 17.99 1.06
CA GLY A 56 -7.26 18.12 -0.40
C GLY A 56 -6.44 19.29 -0.92
N LEU A 57 -6.76 20.50 -0.49
CA LEU A 57 -6.12 21.74 -0.92
C LEU A 57 -4.64 21.81 -0.54
N THR A 58 -4.34 21.38 0.68
CA THR A 58 -2.99 21.33 1.26
C THR A 58 -2.05 20.42 0.44
N ILE A 59 -2.49 19.19 0.14
CA ILE A 59 -1.71 18.25 -0.68
C ILE A 59 -1.63 18.74 -2.14
N LEU A 60 -2.70 19.33 -2.67
CA LEU A 60 -2.77 19.85 -4.02
C LEU A 60 -1.70 20.93 -4.25
N ILE A 61 -1.68 21.98 -3.41
CA ILE A 61 -0.71 23.08 -3.52
C ILE A 61 0.73 22.56 -3.35
N GLY A 62 0.98 21.73 -2.35
CA GLY A 62 2.32 21.17 -2.13
C GLY A 62 2.83 20.36 -3.32
N SER A 63 1.97 19.54 -3.92
CA SER A 63 2.32 18.69 -5.07
C SER A 63 2.52 19.51 -6.35
N LEU A 64 1.70 20.53 -6.56
CA LEU A 64 1.84 21.49 -7.66
C LEU A 64 3.16 22.26 -7.58
N VAL A 65 3.53 22.76 -6.39
CA VAL A 65 4.79 23.48 -6.15
C VAL A 65 6.00 22.56 -6.33
N ALA A 66 5.96 21.34 -5.79
CA ALA A 66 7.03 20.37 -5.96
C ALA A 66 7.25 20.01 -7.44
N PHE A 67 6.18 19.76 -8.19
CA PHE A 67 6.26 19.47 -9.62
C PHE A 67 6.82 20.65 -10.41
N ALA A 68 6.31 21.85 -10.14
CA ALA A 68 6.76 23.09 -10.74
C ALA A 68 8.24 23.38 -10.47
N LYS A 69 8.71 23.13 -9.25
CA LYS A 69 10.11 23.40 -8.86
C LYS A 69 11.08 22.38 -9.44
N LYS A 70 10.66 21.12 -9.56
CA LYS A 70 11.46 20.05 -10.14
C LYS A 70 11.67 20.22 -11.64
N ASN A 71 10.60 20.57 -12.35
CA ASN A 71 10.58 20.61 -13.82
C ASN A 71 10.56 22.03 -14.39
N GLY A 72 10.71 23.06 -13.55
CA GLY A 72 10.53 24.46 -13.91
C GLY A 72 11.56 25.00 -14.90
N ASP A 73 12.76 24.43 -14.92
CA ASP A 73 13.86 24.88 -15.80
C ASP A 73 13.57 24.59 -17.29
N VAL A 74 12.54 23.79 -17.59
CA VAL A 74 12.09 23.46 -18.95
C VAL A 74 11.43 24.66 -19.66
N ILE A 75 11.07 25.74 -18.94
CA ILE A 75 10.30 26.86 -19.49
C ILE A 75 10.77 28.24 -19.00
N THR A 76 10.97 29.16 -19.95
CA THR A 76 11.29 30.59 -19.72
C THR A 76 10.09 31.53 -19.62
N LYS A 77 8.87 31.13 -20.03
CA LYS A 77 7.70 32.04 -20.13
C LYS A 77 6.67 31.82 -19.01
N LYS A 78 6.81 32.55 -17.89
CA LYS A 78 5.85 32.58 -16.76
C LYS A 78 4.60 33.44 -16.99
N LYS A 79 4.54 34.20 -18.10
CA LYS A 79 3.49 35.19 -18.40
C LYS A 79 2.07 34.60 -18.31
N TYR A 80 1.83 33.41 -18.88
CA TYR A 80 0.50 32.79 -18.86
C TYR A 80 0.06 32.38 -17.45
N SER A 81 0.99 31.90 -16.61
CA SER A 81 0.69 31.55 -15.22
C SER A 81 0.34 32.79 -14.40
N ILE A 82 1.00 33.93 -14.63
CA ILE A 82 0.67 35.20 -13.97
C ILE A 82 -0.73 35.67 -14.38
N ILE A 83 -1.05 35.65 -15.68
CA ILE A 83 -2.38 36.04 -16.17
C ILE A 83 -3.47 35.17 -15.52
N MET A 84 -3.27 33.84 -15.48
CA MET A 84 -4.24 32.94 -14.86
C MET A 84 -4.34 33.12 -13.35
N ALA A 85 -3.26 33.50 -12.66
CA ALA A 85 -3.31 33.84 -11.24
C ALA A 85 -4.22 35.04 -10.98
N ILE A 86 -4.11 36.09 -11.81
CA ILE A 86 -4.94 37.29 -11.72
C ILE A 86 -6.40 36.94 -11.99
N ILE A 87 -6.68 36.21 -13.08
CA ILE A 87 -8.05 35.81 -13.44
C ILE A 87 -8.69 34.98 -12.31
N CYS A 88 -8.00 33.94 -11.82
CA CYS A 88 -8.52 33.11 -10.74
C CYS A 88 -8.66 33.89 -9.41
N GLY A 89 -7.74 34.81 -9.12
CA GLY A 89 -7.86 35.71 -7.96
C GLY A 89 -9.10 36.59 -8.04
N CYS A 90 -9.37 37.20 -9.21
CA CYS A 90 -10.58 37.99 -9.44
C CYS A 90 -11.86 37.14 -9.31
N ILE A 91 -11.85 35.90 -9.80
CA ILE A 91 -12.97 34.96 -9.59
C ILE A 91 -13.15 34.68 -8.09
N GLY A 92 -12.07 34.46 -7.35
CA GLY A 92 -12.11 34.29 -5.90
C GLY A 92 -12.74 35.49 -5.18
N ILE A 93 -12.37 36.72 -5.58
CA ILE A 93 -12.95 37.95 -5.06
C ILE A 93 -14.46 38.00 -5.36
N ALA A 94 -14.86 37.70 -6.60
CA ALA A 94 -16.26 37.71 -6.99
C ALA A 94 -17.11 36.70 -6.21
N ILE A 95 -16.57 35.50 -5.93
CA ILE A 95 -17.25 34.48 -5.11
C ILE A 95 -17.40 34.96 -3.66
N GLN A 96 -16.34 35.51 -3.05
CA GLN A 96 -16.44 36.01 -1.68
C GLN A 96 -17.34 37.25 -1.57
N ALA A 97 -17.35 38.11 -2.59
CA ALA A 97 -18.26 39.23 -2.67
C ALA A 97 -19.72 38.79 -2.83
N SER A 98 -19.99 37.71 -3.58
CA SER A 98 -21.36 37.22 -3.75
C SER A 98 -21.97 36.73 -2.43
N TRP A 99 -21.16 36.19 -1.51
CA TRP A 99 -21.60 35.80 -0.17
C TRP A 99 -22.04 37.00 0.67
N ILE A 100 -21.41 38.16 0.49
CA ILE A 100 -21.78 39.40 1.18
C ILE A 100 -22.98 40.06 0.50
N ILE A 101 -23.05 40.06 -0.83
CA ILE A 101 -24.08 40.80 -1.56
C ILE A 101 -25.43 40.07 -1.55
N SER A 102 -25.42 38.73 -1.56
CA SER A 102 -26.66 37.95 -1.68
C SER A 102 -27.49 37.96 -0.40
N ASP A 103 -28.78 38.27 -0.52
CA ASP A 103 -29.77 38.14 0.56
C ASP A 103 -30.06 36.67 0.93
N SER A 104 -29.67 35.73 0.07
CA SER A 104 -29.94 34.30 0.22
C SER A 104 -28.72 33.49 0.70
N THR A 105 -27.63 34.15 1.09
CA THR A 105 -26.43 33.45 1.61
C THR A 105 -26.79 32.64 2.85
N VAL A 106 -26.39 31.37 2.89
CA VAL A 106 -26.63 30.53 4.08
C VAL A 106 -25.69 30.98 5.20
N LEU A 107 -26.27 31.39 6.34
CA LEU A 107 -25.53 31.84 7.51
C LEU A 107 -24.70 30.69 8.12
N ASN A 108 -23.54 31.04 8.65
CA ASN A 108 -22.64 30.10 9.32
C ASN A 108 -21.74 30.83 10.32
N TRP A 109 -20.86 30.10 11.02
CA TRP A 109 -20.00 30.69 12.05
C TRP A 109 -19.04 31.79 11.57
N THR A 110 -18.81 31.93 10.25
CA THR A 110 -18.01 33.02 9.64
C THR A 110 -18.88 34.15 9.07
N ILE A 111 -20.16 33.87 8.79
CA ILE A 111 -21.20 34.80 8.32
C ILE A 111 -22.41 34.70 9.27
N PRO A 112 -22.32 35.27 10.49
CA PRO A 112 -23.39 35.13 11.48
C PRO A 112 -24.62 35.99 11.13
N LYS A 113 -24.47 36.98 10.24
CA LYS A 113 -25.54 37.87 9.78
C LYS A 113 -25.36 38.12 8.28
N GLN A 114 -26.47 38.24 7.54
CA GLN A 114 -26.44 38.54 6.12
C GLN A 114 -25.64 39.82 5.86
N HIS A 115 -24.85 39.82 4.79
CA HIS A 115 -23.97 40.94 4.40
C HIS A 115 -22.79 41.24 5.33
N PHE A 116 -22.52 40.44 6.36
CA PHE A 116 -21.42 40.71 7.30
C PHE A 116 -20.54 39.47 7.55
N PHE A 117 -19.27 39.57 7.17
CA PHE A 117 -18.23 38.70 7.69
C PHE A 117 -17.81 39.15 9.09
N ASN A 118 -17.62 38.18 9.98
CA ASN A 118 -16.82 38.40 11.19
C ASN A 118 -15.32 38.30 10.87
N ILE A 119 -14.46 38.39 11.88
CA ILE A 119 -13.00 38.35 11.67
C ILE A 119 -12.52 37.04 11.02
N ALA A 120 -13.17 35.91 11.33
CA ALA A 120 -12.86 34.62 10.70
C ALA A 120 -13.34 34.56 9.25
N GLY A 121 -14.49 35.18 8.93
CA GLY A 121 -14.97 35.33 7.56
C GLY A 121 -14.04 36.16 6.69
N TRP A 122 -13.54 37.29 7.20
CA TRP A 122 -12.55 38.10 6.49
C TRP A 122 -11.24 37.36 6.26
N TRP A 123 -10.75 36.63 7.27
CA TRP A 123 -9.56 35.79 7.11
C TRP A 123 -9.76 34.71 6.04
N HIS A 124 -10.88 33.97 6.12
CA HIS A 124 -11.24 32.96 5.13
C HIS A 124 -11.31 33.54 3.71
N ALA A 125 -11.94 34.70 3.53
CA ALA A 125 -12.05 35.35 2.23
C ALA A 125 -10.68 35.71 1.63
N VAL A 126 -9.78 36.31 2.43
CA VAL A 126 -8.42 36.65 1.99
C VAL A 126 -7.63 35.39 1.63
N PHE A 127 -7.69 34.36 2.49
CA PHE A 127 -7.06 33.07 2.24
C PHE A 127 -7.58 32.42 0.95
N PHE A 128 -8.90 32.40 0.76
CA PHE A 128 -9.57 31.82 -0.40
C PHE A 128 -9.12 32.49 -1.71
N VAL A 129 -9.08 33.83 -1.74
CA VAL A 129 -8.58 34.60 -2.91
C VAL A 129 -7.12 34.27 -3.20
N GLY A 130 -6.27 34.24 -2.16
CA GLY A 130 -4.85 33.91 -2.30
C GLY A 130 -4.62 32.50 -2.86
N ILE A 131 -5.38 31.52 -2.37
CA ILE A 131 -5.29 30.15 -2.87
C ILE A 131 -5.84 30.01 -4.28
N PHE A 132 -6.95 30.66 -4.63
CA PHE A 132 -7.46 30.65 -6.01
C PHE A 132 -6.43 31.21 -7.00
N ALA A 133 -5.75 32.30 -6.65
CA ALA A 133 -4.66 32.84 -7.45
C ALA A 133 -3.47 31.86 -7.56
N ALA A 134 -3.08 31.21 -6.45
CA ALA A 134 -2.02 30.21 -6.44
C ALA A 134 -2.37 28.98 -7.31
N LEU A 135 -3.60 28.46 -7.22
CA LEU A 135 -4.10 27.37 -8.07
C LEU A 135 -4.05 27.77 -9.55
N GLY A 136 -4.55 28.95 -9.91
CA GLY A 136 -4.49 29.48 -11.28
C GLY A 136 -3.06 29.55 -11.81
N TYR A 137 -2.12 30.04 -11.00
CA TYR A 137 -0.70 30.11 -11.35
C TYR A 137 -0.11 28.71 -11.59
N TYR A 138 -0.20 27.83 -10.59
CA TYR A 138 0.52 26.56 -10.61
C TYR A 138 -0.13 25.52 -11.53
N LEU A 139 -1.46 25.43 -11.63
CA LEU A 139 -2.12 24.54 -12.59
C LEU A 139 -1.74 24.89 -14.03
N THR A 140 -1.72 26.19 -14.33
CA THR A 140 -1.27 26.67 -15.65
C THR A 140 0.20 26.34 -15.87
N TYR A 141 1.04 26.56 -14.85
CA TYR A 141 2.48 26.28 -14.98
C TYR A 141 2.77 24.78 -15.21
N VAL A 142 2.12 23.90 -14.43
CA VAL A 142 2.18 22.44 -14.62
C VAL A 142 1.65 22.02 -15.99
N ARG A 143 0.57 22.63 -16.48
CA ARG A 143 0.04 22.38 -17.83
C ARG A 143 1.04 22.74 -18.94
N VAL A 144 1.76 23.86 -18.80
CA VAL A 144 2.77 24.24 -19.80
C VAL A 144 3.98 23.29 -19.72
N ILE A 145 4.43 22.92 -18.52
CA ILE A 145 5.52 21.95 -18.32
C ILE A 145 5.18 20.60 -18.97
N THR A 146 4.03 20.04 -18.61
CA THR A 146 3.56 18.73 -19.10
C THR A 146 3.37 18.69 -20.62
N LYS A 147 3.00 19.80 -21.26
CA LYS A 147 2.94 19.89 -22.73
C LYS A 147 4.31 19.78 -23.41
N LYS A 148 5.40 20.16 -22.73
CA LYS A 148 6.75 20.20 -23.30
C LYS A 148 7.62 19.01 -22.92
N MET A 149 7.29 18.32 -21.83
CA MET A 149 8.03 17.13 -21.41
C MET A 149 7.78 15.96 -22.36
N SER A 150 8.85 15.28 -22.77
CA SER A 150 8.78 14.07 -23.58
C SER A 150 8.68 12.80 -22.74
N ASN A 151 9.29 12.78 -21.55
CA ASN A 151 9.31 11.66 -20.62
C ASN A 151 9.06 12.15 -19.18
N TYR A 152 8.49 11.27 -18.36
CA TYR A 152 8.16 11.54 -16.95
C TYR A 152 8.93 10.55 -16.07
N SER A 153 9.69 11.05 -15.09
CA SER A 153 10.33 10.18 -14.12
C SER A 153 9.30 9.57 -13.16
N PHE A 154 9.71 8.56 -12.39
CA PHE A 154 8.86 7.96 -11.36
C PHE A 154 8.30 8.99 -10.37
N GLU A 155 9.13 9.96 -9.93
CA GLU A 155 8.69 11.00 -9.00
C GLU A 155 7.71 12.00 -9.66
N ASP A 156 7.83 12.26 -10.97
CA ASP A 156 6.85 13.10 -11.69
C ASP A 156 5.47 12.43 -11.71
N LYS A 157 5.46 11.11 -11.92
CA LYS A 157 4.23 10.32 -11.91
C LYS A 157 3.56 10.38 -10.53
N ILE A 158 4.31 10.21 -9.44
CA ILE A 158 3.77 10.33 -8.07
C ILE A 158 3.16 11.72 -7.83
N LEU A 159 3.84 12.78 -8.22
CA LEU A 159 3.36 14.14 -8.01
C LEU A 159 2.07 14.43 -8.80
N ILE A 160 1.97 13.96 -10.05
CA ILE A 160 0.74 14.07 -10.83
C ILE A 160 -0.42 13.31 -10.16
N VAL A 161 -0.13 12.14 -9.56
CA VAL A 161 -1.16 11.40 -8.81
C VAL A 161 -1.69 12.24 -7.65
N PHE A 162 -0.80 12.77 -6.82
CA PHE A 162 -1.21 13.59 -5.70
C PHE A 162 -1.98 14.83 -6.14
N ILE A 163 -1.57 15.52 -7.21
CA ILE A 163 -2.31 16.67 -7.76
C ILE A 163 -3.76 16.29 -8.09
N ILE A 164 -3.97 15.21 -8.85
CA ILE A 164 -5.30 14.86 -9.31
C ILE A 164 -6.15 14.30 -8.16
N THR A 165 -5.61 13.36 -7.39
CA THR A 165 -6.32 12.75 -6.25
C THR A 165 -6.78 13.81 -5.25
N SER A 166 -5.91 14.73 -4.87
CA SER A 166 -6.23 15.77 -3.89
C SER A 166 -7.19 16.83 -4.44
N GLY A 167 -7.08 17.18 -5.72
CA GLY A 167 -8.05 18.04 -6.40
C GLY A 167 -9.44 17.41 -6.47
N ILE A 168 -9.53 16.10 -6.69
CA ILE A 168 -10.81 15.37 -6.65
C ILE A 168 -11.42 15.38 -5.26
N ILE A 169 -10.64 15.09 -4.21
CA ILE A 169 -11.12 15.14 -2.82
C ILE A 169 -11.69 16.54 -2.52
N TYR A 170 -10.95 17.59 -2.87
CA TYR A 170 -11.37 18.98 -2.68
C TYR A 170 -12.71 19.27 -3.37
N MET A 171 -12.83 18.96 -4.67
CA MET A 171 -14.08 19.19 -5.40
C MET A 171 -15.25 18.38 -4.85
N LEU A 172 -15.05 17.10 -4.53
CA LEU A 172 -16.11 16.26 -4.00
C LEU A 172 -16.62 16.76 -2.65
N CYS A 173 -15.75 17.30 -1.80
CA CYS A 173 -16.16 17.88 -0.52
C CYS A 173 -17.01 19.15 -0.71
N HIS A 174 -16.68 20.00 -1.68
CA HIS A 174 -17.51 21.16 -2.02
C HIS A 174 -18.88 20.75 -2.55
N ILE A 175 -18.92 19.79 -3.47
CA ILE A 175 -20.18 19.25 -3.99
C ILE A 175 -21.01 18.62 -2.87
N ALA A 176 -20.34 18.02 -1.88
CA ALA A 176 -20.94 17.47 -0.67
C ALA A 176 -21.75 18.46 0.15
N ASP A 177 -21.24 19.69 0.23
CA ASP A 177 -21.83 20.74 1.04
C ASP A 177 -22.81 21.58 0.22
N ASP A 178 -22.46 21.95 -1.02
CA ASP A 178 -23.23 22.87 -1.86
C ASP A 178 -24.42 22.18 -2.57
N TYR A 179 -24.33 20.87 -2.80
CA TYR A 179 -25.30 20.09 -3.57
C TYR A 179 -25.74 18.80 -2.84
N SER A 180 -26.01 18.92 -1.54
CA SER A 180 -26.43 17.82 -0.68
C SER A 180 -27.66 17.05 -1.21
N ASN A 181 -28.63 17.75 -1.81
CA ASN A 181 -29.82 17.15 -2.43
C ASN A 181 -29.50 16.29 -3.67
N LEU A 182 -28.50 16.68 -4.46
CA LEU A 182 -28.04 15.88 -5.61
C LEU A 182 -27.27 14.63 -5.15
N ILE A 183 -26.66 14.69 -3.97
CA ILE A 183 -25.99 13.55 -3.32
C ILE A 183 -26.99 12.60 -2.69
N SER A 184 -28.05 13.11 -2.06
CA SER A 184 -29.13 12.26 -1.52
C SER A 184 -29.92 11.54 -2.62
N MET A 185 -29.95 12.10 -3.84
CA MET A 185 -30.56 11.46 -5.02
C MET A 185 -29.60 10.54 -5.81
N GLY A 186 -28.33 10.38 -5.38
CA GLY A 186 -27.33 9.53 -6.06
C GLY A 186 -26.87 10.01 -7.45
N LEU A 187 -27.45 11.09 -7.99
CA LEU A 187 -27.22 11.63 -9.34
C LEU A 187 -25.96 12.54 -9.45
N SER A 188 -25.52 13.14 -8.35
CA SER A 188 -24.32 14.00 -8.32
C SER A 188 -23.05 13.27 -8.76
N TYR A 189 -22.92 11.98 -8.43
CA TYR A 189 -21.75 11.17 -8.77
C TYR A 189 -21.65 10.87 -10.28
N GLY A 190 -22.80 10.69 -10.95
CA GLY A 190 -22.87 10.54 -12.40
C GLY A 190 -22.54 11.83 -13.14
N ILE A 191 -23.00 12.98 -12.63
CA ILE A 191 -22.71 14.31 -13.21
C ILE A 191 -21.24 14.70 -12.97
N VAL A 192 -20.67 14.39 -11.81
CA VAL A 192 -19.25 14.56 -11.52
C VAL A 192 -18.39 13.63 -12.37
N ALA A 193 -18.77 12.37 -12.52
CA ALA A 193 -18.10 11.43 -13.43
C ALA A 193 -18.20 11.88 -14.89
N LEU A 194 -19.33 12.47 -15.32
CA LEU A 194 -19.54 13.03 -16.65
C LEU A 194 -18.69 14.29 -16.87
N LEU A 195 -18.68 15.24 -15.93
CA LEU A 195 -17.84 16.46 -15.97
C LEU A 195 -16.36 16.11 -15.92
N MET A 196 -15.96 15.13 -15.10
CA MET A 196 -14.61 14.59 -15.06
C MET A 196 -14.26 13.87 -16.36
N MET A 197 -15.18 13.11 -16.95
CA MET A 197 -15.00 12.47 -18.26
C MET A 197 -14.88 13.50 -19.38
N ILE A 198 -15.60 14.63 -19.32
CA ILE A 198 -15.48 15.76 -20.25
C ILE A 198 -14.13 16.48 -20.08
N ILE A 199 -13.71 16.75 -18.83
CA ILE A 199 -12.39 17.33 -18.51
C ILE A 199 -11.28 16.36 -18.96
N MET A 200 -11.42 15.06 -18.73
CA MET A 200 -10.52 14.03 -19.23
C MET A 200 -10.50 13.99 -20.75
N CYS A 201 -11.64 13.91 -21.43
CA CYS A 201 -11.72 13.94 -22.89
C CYS A 201 -11.03 15.18 -23.46
N SER A 202 -11.24 16.36 -22.87
CA SER A 202 -10.58 17.60 -23.30
C SER A 202 -9.06 17.60 -23.09
N LEU A 203 -8.54 16.92 -22.06
CA LEU A 203 -7.11 16.72 -21.82
C LEU A 203 -6.52 15.61 -22.73
N LEU A 204 -7.31 14.60 -23.06
CA LEU A 204 -6.94 13.39 -23.82
C LEU A 204 -7.00 13.56 -25.35
N ILE A 205 -7.80 14.50 -25.86
CA ILE A 205 -7.97 14.83 -27.29
C ILE A 205 -6.76 15.57 -27.89
N SER A 206 -5.77 15.98 -27.07
CA SER A 206 -4.51 16.46 -27.62
C SER A 206 -3.78 15.30 -28.35
N LYS A 207 -3.74 15.37 -29.69
CA LYS A 207 -3.36 14.30 -30.65
C LYS A 207 -1.96 13.69 -30.52
N ASN A 208 -1.15 14.03 -29.50
CA ASN A 208 0.20 13.52 -29.39
C ASN A 208 0.25 12.17 -28.64
N ILE A 209 0.69 11.13 -29.38
CA ILE A 209 0.99 9.75 -28.94
C ILE A 209 1.85 9.72 -27.65
N LYS A 210 2.60 10.81 -27.37
CA LYS A 210 3.45 11.03 -26.18
C LYS A 210 2.71 11.05 -24.83
N PHE A 211 1.37 11.20 -24.82
CA PHE A 211 0.56 11.26 -23.58
C PHE A 211 0.11 9.90 -23.01
N ALA A 212 0.32 8.79 -23.73
CA ALA A 212 -0.24 7.47 -23.38
C ALA A 212 0.10 6.99 -21.95
N ASN A 213 1.27 7.33 -21.42
CA ASN A 213 1.69 6.95 -20.06
C ASN A 213 0.99 7.78 -18.95
N ILE A 214 0.57 9.02 -19.23
CA ILE A 214 -0.14 9.87 -18.26
C ILE A 214 -1.63 9.54 -18.22
N LYS A 215 -2.23 9.07 -19.33
CA LYS A 215 -3.67 8.73 -19.39
C LYS A 215 -4.08 7.75 -18.28
N LYS A 216 -3.25 6.72 -18.10
CA LYS A 216 -3.34 5.69 -17.07
C LYS A 216 -3.28 6.28 -15.66
N LEU A 217 -2.33 7.18 -15.46
CA LEU A 217 -2.08 7.87 -14.21
C LEU A 217 -3.25 8.77 -13.80
N ILE A 218 -3.81 9.52 -14.75
CA ILE A 218 -4.99 10.35 -14.52
C ILE A 218 -6.13 9.47 -14.00
N PHE A 219 -6.46 8.39 -14.71
CA PHE A 219 -7.53 7.47 -14.31
C PHE A 219 -7.35 6.92 -12.89
N TYR A 220 -6.13 6.44 -12.54
CA TYR A 220 -5.82 5.97 -11.19
C TYR A 220 -6.08 7.03 -10.13
N SER A 221 -5.67 8.25 -10.42
CA SER A 221 -5.72 9.35 -9.47
C SER A 221 -7.15 9.80 -9.21
N LEU A 222 -8.01 9.73 -10.23
CA LEU A 222 -9.44 10.01 -10.12
C LEU A 222 -10.12 8.94 -9.24
N ILE A 223 -9.92 7.66 -9.52
CA ILE A 223 -10.48 6.58 -8.70
C ILE A 223 -9.97 6.68 -7.26
N SER A 224 -8.68 6.92 -7.07
CA SER A 224 -8.09 7.09 -5.75
C SER A 224 -8.69 8.30 -5.01
N GLY A 225 -8.92 9.42 -5.70
CA GLY A 225 -9.54 10.62 -5.10
C GLY A 225 -10.98 10.37 -4.67
N ILE A 226 -11.76 9.68 -5.49
CA ILE A 226 -13.15 9.30 -5.15
C ILE A 226 -13.16 8.31 -3.98
N GLY A 227 -12.32 7.29 -4.02
CA GLY A 227 -12.16 6.32 -2.94
C GLY A 227 -11.83 7.01 -1.63
N ILE A 228 -10.84 7.91 -1.63
CA ILE A 228 -10.43 8.66 -0.43
C ILE A 228 -11.52 9.59 0.08
N TYR A 229 -12.27 10.24 -0.82
CA TYR A 229 -13.43 11.02 -0.41
C TYR A 229 -14.46 10.16 0.34
N HIS A 230 -14.82 8.97 -0.16
CA HIS A 230 -15.71 8.06 0.56
C HIS A 230 -15.13 7.61 1.91
N ILE A 231 -13.82 7.33 1.97
CA ILE A 231 -13.14 6.99 3.24
C ILE A 231 -13.41 8.05 4.31
N ILE A 232 -13.13 9.29 3.96
CA ILE A 232 -12.98 10.37 4.94
C ILE A 232 -14.33 11.05 5.24
N VAL A 233 -15.22 11.08 4.24
CA VAL A 233 -16.44 11.89 4.27
C VAL A 233 -17.71 11.10 4.55
N THR A 234 -17.95 9.95 3.91
CA THR A 234 -19.20 9.19 4.11
C THR A 234 -19.19 8.34 5.37
N LYS A 235 -18.00 8.08 5.95
CA LYS A 235 -17.79 7.46 7.27
C LYS A 235 -18.44 6.08 7.48
N ASN A 236 -18.97 5.43 6.44
CA ASN A 236 -19.50 4.07 6.55
C ASN A 236 -18.36 3.04 6.47
N VAL A 237 -18.00 2.48 7.62
CA VAL A 237 -16.72 1.81 7.81
C VAL A 237 -16.51 0.59 6.89
N SER A 238 -17.54 -0.20 6.59
CA SER A 238 -17.43 -1.29 5.60
C SER A 238 -17.11 -0.75 4.20
N ASN A 239 -17.81 0.30 3.79
CA ASN A 239 -17.67 0.90 2.46
C ASN A 239 -16.34 1.64 2.29
N ILE A 240 -15.81 2.28 3.35
CA ILE A 240 -14.48 2.91 3.40
C ILE A 240 -13.40 1.89 3.03
N ILE A 241 -13.48 0.71 3.64
CA ILE A 241 -12.47 -0.35 3.55
C ILE A 241 -12.50 -1.03 2.19
N LEU A 242 -13.70 -1.29 1.67
CA LEU A 242 -13.87 -1.87 0.35
C LEU A 242 -13.48 -0.88 -0.75
N SER A 243 -13.77 0.41 -0.57
CA SER A 243 -13.31 1.47 -1.48
C SER A 243 -11.78 1.60 -1.49
N LEU A 244 -11.12 1.48 -0.33
CA LEU A 244 -9.65 1.40 -0.26
C LEU A 244 -9.11 0.18 -1.00
N SER A 245 -9.75 -0.97 -0.82
CA SER A 245 -9.36 -2.21 -1.49
C SER A 245 -9.47 -2.09 -3.01
N GLY A 246 -10.56 -1.50 -3.51
CA GLY A 246 -10.76 -1.15 -4.91
C GLY A 246 -9.76 -0.11 -5.44
N ALA A 247 -9.43 0.92 -4.65
CA ALA A 247 -8.41 1.90 -5.07
C ALA A 247 -7.02 1.24 -5.20
N MET A 248 -6.67 0.35 -4.28
CA MET A 248 -5.40 -0.38 -4.30
C MET A 248 -5.36 -1.44 -5.41
N SER A 249 -6.47 -2.11 -5.72
CA SER A 249 -6.58 -3.06 -6.83
C SER A 249 -6.38 -2.39 -8.20
N MET A 250 -6.79 -1.12 -8.32
CA MET A 250 -6.68 -0.37 -9.57
C MET A 250 -5.25 0.00 -9.93
N VAL A 251 -4.36 0.22 -8.95
CA VAL A 251 -2.92 0.42 -9.17
C VAL A 251 -2.28 -0.76 -9.93
N ILE A 252 -2.89 -1.95 -9.83
CA ILE A 252 -2.45 -3.20 -10.46
C ILE A 252 -3.02 -3.38 -11.88
N TYR A 253 -4.15 -2.75 -12.22
CA TYR A 253 -4.94 -3.05 -13.43
C TYR A 253 -4.41 -2.42 -14.74
N VAL A 254 -3.90 -1.19 -14.76
CA VAL A 254 -3.82 -0.45 -16.05
C VAL A 254 -2.45 -0.52 -16.74
N GLU A 255 -1.48 -1.32 -16.30
CA GLU A 255 -0.17 -1.42 -16.97
C GLU A 255 -0.10 -2.43 -18.15
N SER A 256 -1.12 -2.48 -19.02
CA SER A 256 -1.02 -3.23 -20.29
C SER A 256 -0.14 -2.48 -21.30
N LYS A 257 0.83 -3.16 -21.93
CA LYS A 257 1.68 -2.56 -22.98
C LYS A 257 0.92 -2.37 -24.31
N ASP A 258 -0.29 -2.91 -24.44
CA ASP A 258 -1.03 -2.90 -25.70
C ASP A 258 -1.83 -1.62 -25.93
N LYS A 259 -1.58 -1.05 -27.11
CA LYS A 259 -1.90 0.31 -27.55
C LYS A 259 -3.37 0.56 -27.91
N ASN A 260 -4.30 -0.36 -27.61
CA ASN A 260 -5.65 -0.27 -28.16
C ASN A 260 -6.61 0.53 -27.24
N ILE A 261 -6.73 1.83 -27.55
CA ILE A 261 -7.55 2.82 -26.84
C ILE A 261 -9.02 2.39 -26.72
N THR A 262 -9.57 1.74 -27.74
CA THR A 262 -10.97 1.28 -27.76
C THR A 262 -11.20 0.16 -26.75
N GLN A 263 -10.25 -0.77 -26.61
CA GLN A 263 -10.30 -1.83 -25.59
C GLN A 263 -10.15 -1.25 -24.17
N TYR A 264 -9.28 -0.26 -24.00
CA TYR A 264 -9.11 0.45 -22.74
C TYR A 264 -10.39 1.19 -22.31
N ILE A 265 -11.04 1.92 -23.22
CA ILE A 265 -12.30 2.63 -22.95
C ILE A 265 -13.46 1.65 -22.67
N ILE A 266 -13.60 0.60 -23.48
CA ILE A 266 -14.62 -0.44 -23.28
C ILE A 266 -14.41 -1.18 -21.95
N SER A 267 -13.18 -1.35 -21.49
CA SER A 267 -12.89 -1.95 -20.17
C SER A 267 -13.17 -1.02 -18.98
N CYS A 268 -13.12 0.30 -19.19
CA CYS A 268 -13.38 1.30 -18.15
C CYS A 268 -14.89 1.58 -17.97
N ILE A 269 -15.70 1.41 -19.02
CA ILE A 269 -17.14 1.67 -19.00
C ILE A 269 -17.88 0.80 -17.96
N PRO A 270 -17.66 -0.53 -17.86
CA PRO A 270 -18.26 -1.36 -16.82
C PRO A 270 -17.72 -1.08 -15.41
N ILE A 271 -16.50 -0.55 -15.28
CA ILE A 271 -15.93 -0.17 -13.98
C ILE A 271 -16.57 1.12 -13.49
N VAL A 272 -16.75 2.12 -14.35
CA VAL A 272 -17.45 3.36 -14.00
C VAL A 272 -18.95 3.10 -13.80
N ILE A 273 -19.60 2.34 -14.69
CA ILE A 273 -21.03 2.00 -14.55
C ILE A 273 -21.27 1.01 -13.39
N GLY A 274 -20.35 0.07 -13.12
CA GLY A 274 -20.46 -0.90 -12.02
C GLY A 274 -20.12 -0.32 -10.64
N THR A 275 -19.15 0.61 -10.57
CA THR A 275 -18.80 1.29 -9.30
C THR A 275 -19.80 2.41 -8.97
N PHE A 276 -20.47 3.01 -9.96
CA PHE A 276 -21.40 4.14 -9.70
C PHE A 276 -22.87 3.79 -9.93
N GLY A 277 -23.22 3.16 -11.05
CA GLY A 277 -24.61 2.89 -11.43
C GLY A 277 -25.31 1.83 -10.58
N ILE A 278 -24.57 0.87 -10.01
CA ILE A 278 -25.16 -0.16 -9.15
C ILE A 278 -25.19 0.30 -7.68
N LEU A 279 -24.15 0.99 -7.19
CA LEU A 279 -24.14 1.55 -5.84
C LEU A 279 -25.21 2.65 -5.63
N SER A 280 -25.58 3.41 -6.67
CA SER A 280 -26.64 4.42 -6.60
C SER A 280 -28.06 3.88 -6.81
N TYR A 281 -28.22 2.74 -7.49
CA TYR A 281 -29.54 2.15 -7.76
C TYR A 281 -29.94 1.09 -6.72
N VAL A 282 -28.95 0.40 -6.13
CA VAL A 282 -29.16 -0.64 -5.12
C VAL A 282 -29.53 -0.07 -3.74
N SER A 283 -29.24 1.21 -3.48
CA SER A 283 -29.76 1.88 -2.28
C SER A 283 -31.27 2.16 -2.32
N TRP A 284 -31.99 1.81 -3.40
CA TRP A 284 -33.39 2.18 -3.60
C TRP A 284 -34.33 1.07 -4.12
N CYS A 285 -33.84 -0.12 -4.47
CA CYS A 285 -34.70 -1.23 -4.92
C CYS A 285 -34.70 -2.40 -3.93
N ASP A 286 -35.85 -2.64 -3.28
CA ASP A 286 -36.11 -3.75 -2.34
C ASP A 286 -36.15 -5.15 -2.99
N ILE A 287 -35.93 -5.26 -4.31
CA ILE A 287 -36.11 -6.53 -5.04
C ILE A 287 -34.76 -7.24 -5.22
N VAL A 288 -34.49 -8.19 -4.31
CA VAL A 288 -33.33 -9.11 -4.31
C VAL A 288 -33.06 -9.76 -5.68
N ALA A 289 -34.10 -10.04 -6.48
CA ALA A 289 -33.96 -10.64 -7.80
C ALA A 289 -33.28 -9.72 -8.84
N VAL A 290 -33.47 -8.40 -8.77
CA VAL A 290 -32.84 -7.43 -9.67
C VAL A 290 -31.36 -7.23 -9.29
N GLN A 291 -31.06 -7.25 -7.99
CA GLN A 291 -29.70 -7.20 -7.44
C GLN A 291 -28.88 -8.43 -7.86
N ILE A 292 -29.48 -9.64 -7.77
CA ILE A 292 -28.87 -10.89 -8.24
C ILE A 292 -28.72 -10.88 -9.77
N GLY A 293 -29.73 -10.43 -10.52
CA GLY A 293 -29.69 -10.35 -11.98
C GLY A 293 -28.54 -9.48 -12.51
N LEU A 294 -28.35 -8.29 -11.92
CA LEU A 294 -27.27 -7.37 -12.32
C LEU A 294 -25.88 -7.87 -11.87
N GLY A 295 -25.77 -8.47 -10.68
CA GLY A 295 -24.54 -9.13 -10.23
C GLY A 295 -24.15 -10.30 -11.14
N SER A 296 -25.14 -11.05 -11.64
CA SER A 296 -24.96 -12.16 -12.58
C SER A 296 -24.52 -11.68 -13.96
N VAL A 297 -25.12 -10.60 -14.47
CA VAL A 297 -24.73 -9.98 -15.76
C VAL A 297 -23.33 -9.39 -15.67
N PHE A 298 -22.96 -8.76 -14.55
CA PHE A 298 -21.61 -8.26 -14.31
C PHE A 298 -20.58 -9.40 -14.24
N PHE A 299 -20.91 -10.49 -13.52
CA PHE A 299 -20.11 -11.72 -13.47
C PHE A 299 -19.93 -12.36 -14.86
N LEU A 300 -20.99 -12.40 -15.67
CA LEU A 300 -20.94 -12.90 -17.06
C LEU A 300 -20.10 -12.00 -17.97
N LEU A 301 -20.20 -10.68 -17.85
CA LEU A 301 -19.41 -9.72 -18.64
C LEU A 301 -17.91 -9.86 -18.32
N LEU A 302 -17.59 -10.09 -17.04
CA LEU A 302 -16.23 -10.27 -16.54
C LEU A 302 -15.63 -11.62 -16.93
N LEU A 303 -16.43 -12.69 -16.89
CA LEU A 303 -16.07 -13.99 -17.45
C LEU A 303 -15.83 -13.89 -18.96
N LEU A 304 -16.71 -13.21 -19.71
CA LEU A 304 -16.57 -13.00 -21.15
C LEU A 304 -15.27 -12.23 -21.51
N LEU A 305 -14.87 -11.25 -20.68
CA LEU A 305 -13.61 -10.51 -20.83
C LEU A 305 -12.36 -11.36 -20.49
N CYS A 306 -12.50 -12.37 -19.63
CA CYS A 306 -11.42 -13.30 -19.29
C CYS A 306 -11.28 -14.47 -20.27
N PHE A 307 -12.37 -14.92 -20.91
CA PHE A 307 -12.40 -16.13 -21.73
C PHE A 307 -12.30 -15.89 -23.24
N LYS A 308 -12.68 -14.71 -23.77
CA LYS A 308 -12.47 -14.42 -25.21
C LYS A 308 -11.06 -13.89 -25.46
N GLY A 309 -10.13 -14.74 -25.88
CA GLY A 309 -9.00 -14.42 -26.80
C GLY A 309 -8.12 -13.17 -26.58
N PHE A 310 -8.21 -12.46 -25.47
CA PHE A 310 -7.43 -11.26 -25.21
C PHE A 310 -6.18 -11.63 -24.40
N PRO A 311 -4.97 -11.16 -24.78
CA PRO A 311 -3.75 -11.33 -23.99
C PRO A 311 -3.78 -10.41 -22.76
N VAL A 312 -4.82 -10.52 -21.92
CA VAL A 312 -4.89 -9.85 -20.64
C VAL A 312 -3.82 -10.49 -19.75
N LYS A 313 -2.75 -9.74 -19.44
CA LYS A 313 -1.77 -10.20 -18.44
C LYS A 313 -2.53 -10.60 -17.18
N LYS A 314 -2.29 -11.82 -16.70
CA LYS A 314 -3.12 -12.45 -15.67
C LYS A 314 -3.17 -11.71 -14.31
N ILE A 315 -2.24 -10.78 -14.06
CA ILE A 315 -2.24 -9.84 -12.93
C ILE A 315 -3.52 -8.97 -12.90
N HIS A 316 -4.04 -8.60 -14.08
CA HIS A 316 -5.18 -7.69 -14.19
C HIS A 316 -6.50 -8.32 -13.74
N ILE A 317 -6.64 -9.63 -13.94
CA ILE A 317 -7.81 -10.43 -13.51
C ILE A 317 -7.95 -10.39 -11.98
N VAL A 318 -6.83 -10.36 -11.26
CA VAL A 318 -6.83 -10.31 -9.79
C VAL A 318 -7.39 -8.98 -9.28
N GLY A 319 -6.94 -7.85 -9.84
CA GLY A 319 -7.45 -6.53 -9.44
C GLY A 319 -8.93 -6.35 -9.78
N ILE A 320 -9.35 -6.92 -10.90
CA ILE A 320 -10.76 -7.00 -11.30
C ILE A 320 -11.59 -7.75 -10.25
N ILE A 321 -11.15 -8.93 -9.82
CA ILE A 321 -11.88 -9.77 -8.87
C ILE A 321 -11.98 -9.11 -7.49
N ILE A 322 -10.91 -8.45 -7.03
CA ILE A 322 -10.94 -7.66 -5.79
C ILE A 322 -11.96 -6.51 -5.90
N SER A 323 -12.00 -5.83 -7.04
CA SER A 323 -12.93 -4.72 -7.25
C SER A 323 -14.37 -5.22 -7.31
N LEU A 324 -14.60 -6.34 -7.99
CA LEU A 324 -15.85 -7.11 -8.00
C LEU A 324 -16.32 -7.44 -6.60
N TYR A 325 -15.41 -7.99 -5.80
CA TYR A 325 -15.66 -8.34 -4.41
C TYR A 325 -16.10 -7.10 -3.60
N ALA A 326 -15.36 -5.99 -3.74
CA ALA A 326 -15.66 -4.73 -3.07
C ALA A 326 -17.02 -4.13 -3.46
N VAL A 327 -17.49 -4.45 -4.66
CA VAL A 327 -18.78 -3.99 -5.20
C VAL A 327 -19.92 -4.93 -4.81
N LEU A 328 -19.72 -6.25 -4.82
CA LEU A 328 -20.77 -7.23 -4.55
C LEU A 328 -21.18 -7.26 -3.07
N GLU A 329 -20.27 -6.94 -2.14
CA GLU A 329 -20.54 -6.99 -0.69
C GLU A 329 -21.62 -6.02 -0.22
N PRO A 330 -21.56 -4.73 -0.61
CA PRO A 330 -22.64 -3.80 -0.30
C PRO A 330 -23.96 -4.12 -1.02
N ILE A 331 -23.93 -4.86 -2.14
CA ILE A 331 -25.11 -5.11 -3.00
C ILE A 331 -26.00 -6.22 -2.44
N ILE A 332 -25.40 -7.33 -2.01
CA ILE A 332 -26.15 -8.55 -1.66
C ILE A 332 -26.57 -8.54 -0.18
N GLY A 333 -25.98 -7.65 0.63
CA GLY A 333 -26.28 -7.50 2.05
C GLY A 333 -25.61 -8.59 2.89
N LYS A 334 -25.03 -8.19 4.03
CA LYS A 334 -24.14 -9.03 4.87
C LYS A 334 -24.67 -10.46 5.10
N THR A 335 -25.95 -10.60 5.43
CA THR A 335 -26.60 -11.87 5.82
C THR A 335 -26.71 -12.92 4.70
N ILE A 336 -27.05 -12.53 3.47
CA ILE A 336 -27.11 -13.46 2.31
C ILE A 336 -25.70 -13.66 1.73
N PHE A 337 -24.89 -12.61 1.83
CA PHE A 337 -23.55 -12.54 1.28
C PHE A 337 -22.58 -13.49 2.01
N ASP A 338 -22.64 -13.59 3.34
CA ASP A 338 -21.73 -14.42 4.17
C ASP A 338 -21.56 -15.88 3.67
N ASN A 339 -22.61 -16.49 3.10
CA ASN A 339 -22.58 -17.87 2.61
C ASN A 339 -21.76 -18.10 1.32
N TYR A 340 -21.76 -17.13 0.39
CA TYR A 340 -21.10 -17.26 -0.93
C TYR A 340 -19.73 -16.57 -1.00
N VAL A 341 -19.45 -15.71 -0.03
CA VAL A 341 -18.41 -14.68 -0.16
C VAL A 341 -17.11 -15.09 0.44
N SER A 342 -17.20 -15.91 1.49
CA SER A 342 -16.10 -16.77 1.90
C SER A 342 -15.53 -17.54 0.69
N ASN A 343 -16.38 -18.08 -0.21
CA ASN A 343 -15.90 -18.77 -1.42
C ASN A 343 -15.29 -17.80 -2.44
N LEU A 344 -15.95 -16.66 -2.72
CA LEU A 344 -15.40 -15.64 -3.63
C LEU A 344 -14.05 -15.11 -3.13
N PHE A 345 -13.91 -14.88 -1.83
CA PHE A 345 -12.68 -14.45 -1.18
C PHE A 345 -11.57 -15.50 -1.32
N VAL A 346 -11.86 -16.77 -1.03
CA VAL A 346 -10.91 -17.88 -1.20
C VAL A 346 -10.47 -18.00 -2.66
N CYS A 347 -11.37 -17.84 -3.63
CA CYS A 347 -11.04 -17.81 -5.06
C CYS A 347 -10.20 -16.58 -5.44
N SER A 348 -10.55 -15.39 -4.93
CA SER A 348 -9.81 -14.14 -5.13
C SER A 348 -8.38 -14.27 -4.64
N MET A 349 -8.23 -14.83 -3.45
CA MET A 349 -6.98 -15.20 -2.81
C MET A 349 -6.18 -16.19 -3.66
N ALA A 350 -6.79 -17.32 -4.05
CA ALA A 350 -6.16 -18.34 -4.89
C ALA A 350 -5.56 -17.73 -6.17
N LEU A 351 -6.34 -16.89 -6.85
CA LEU A 351 -5.92 -16.22 -8.07
C LEU A 351 -4.84 -15.16 -7.79
N LEU A 352 -4.97 -14.38 -6.71
CA LEU A 352 -4.00 -13.36 -6.32
C LEU A 352 -2.62 -13.94 -6.05
N PHE A 353 -2.57 -15.02 -5.27
CA PHE A 353 -1.33 -15.64 -4.85
C PHE A 353 -0.69 -16.46 -5.95
N ASN A 354 -1.48 -17.25 -6.70
CA ASN A 354 -0.95 -18.09 -7.76
C ASN A 354 -0.57 -17.30 -9.02
N THR A 355 -1.30 -16.21 -9.28
CA THR A 355 -1.20 -15.50 -10.56
C THR A 355 -0.67 -14.08 -10.40
N GLY A 356 -1.15 -13.33 -9.42
CA GLY A 356 -0.70 -11.94 -9.21
C GLY A 356 0.75 -11.87 -8.75
N ILE A 357 1.06 -12.43 -7.58
CA ILE A 357 2.39 -12.31 -6.95
C ILE A 357 3.47 -12.99 -7.81
N LYS A 358 3.18 -14.19 -8.32
CA LYS A 358 4.08 -14.94 -9.20
C LYS A 358 4.48 -14.13 -10.43
N ASN A 359 3.52 -13.55 -11.14
CA ASN A 359 3.79 -12.78 -12.35
C ASN A 359 4.59 -11.50 -12.05
N VAL A 360 4.32 -10.83 -10.93
CA VAL A 360 5.09 -9.64 -10.54
C VAL A 360 6.55 -10.00 -10.28
N PHE A 361 6.81 -11.15 -9.64
CA PHE A 361 8.18 -11.64 -9.51
C PHE A 361 8.78 -12.04 -10.86
N GLU A 362 8.03 -12.67 -11.77
CA GLU A 362 8.51 -12.98 -13.12
C GLU A 362 8.86 -11.73 -13.93
N ASP A 363 8.13 -10.62 -13.74
CA ASP A 363 8.49 -9.32 -14.31
C ASP A 363 9.84 -8.81 -13.76
N ILE A 364 10.09 -8.97 -12.46
CA ILE A 364 11.39 -8.62 -11.83
C ILE A 364 12.51 -9.53 -12.37
N ILE A 365 12.27 -10.84 -12.48
CA ILE A 365 13.27 -11.78 -13.01
C ILE A 365 13.61 -11.46 -14.46
N ARG A 366 12.60 -11.18 -15.30
CA ARG A 366 12.85 -10.78 -16.70
C ARG A 366 13.69 -9.51 -16.77
N ALA A 367 13.38 -8.52 -15.94
CA ALA A 367 14.18 -7.31 -15.86
C ALA A 367 15.60 -7.57 -15.34
N GLU A 368 15.80 -8.51 -14.40
CA GLU A 368 17.14 -8.93 -13.93
C GLU A 368 17.93 -9.59 -15.06
N VAL A 369 17.30 -10.48 -15.85
CA VAL A 369 17.94 -11.12 -17.01
C VAL A 369 18.31 -10.09 -18.06
N SER A 370 17.40 -9.18 -18.42
CA SER A 370 17.70 -8.10 -19.34
C SER A 370 18.80 -7.17 -18.83
N LEU A 371 18.88 -6.93 -17.51
CA LEU A 371 19.99 -6.17 -16.93
C LEU A 371 21.32 -6.93 -17.04
N ASN A 372 21.33 -8.23 -16.75
CA ASN A 372 22.53 -9.06 -16.85
C ASN A 372 23.02 -9.19 -18.30
N ASN A 373 22.12 -9.11 -19.29
CA ASN A 373 22.42 -9.13 -20.72
C ASN A 373 22.75 -7.73 -21.29
N ASP A 374 22.88 -6.69 -20.44
CA ASP A 374 23.07 -5.29 -20.84
C ASP A 374 21.96 -4.72 -21.78
N GLU A 375 20.76 -5.33 -21.80
CA GLU A 375 19.62 -4.88 -22.60
C GLU A 375 18.90 -3.66 -22.01
N ILE A 376 18.98 -3.48 -20.68
CA ILE A 376 18.38 -2.35 -19.96
C ILE A 376 19.37 -1.73 -18.98
N GLU A 377 19.24 -0.43 -18.73
CA GLU A 377 20.07 0.26 -17.75
C GLU A 377 19.66 -0.08 -16.31
N ASN A 378 20.60 -0.03 -15.36
CA ASN A 378 20.34 -0.20 -13.92
C ASN A 378 19.28 0.78 -13.39
N LYS A 379 19.15 1.95 -14.00
CA LYS A 379 18.09 2.91 -13.67
C LYS A 379 16.71 2.35 -14.02
N GLU A 380 16.54 1.80 -15.22
CA GLU A 380 15.30 1.19 -15.68
C GLU A 380 14.94 -0.05 -14.85
N PHE A 381 15.92 -0.91 -14.54
CA PHE A 381 15.72 -2.04 -13.64
C PHE A 381 15.19 -1.63 -12.25
N LYS A 382 15.76 -0.57 -11.65
CA LYS A 382 15.29 -0.03 -10.37
C LYS A 382 13.86 0.51 -10.44
N GLU A 383 13.48 1.14 -11.55
CA GLU A 383 12.12 1.62 -11.77
C GLU A 383 11.13 0.45 -11.87
N ILE A 384 11.45 -0.59 -12.66
CA ILE A 384 10.62 -1.80 -12.78
C ILE A 384 10.47 -2.47 -11.42
N LYS A 385 11.58 -2.65 -10.68
CA LYS A 385 11.59 -3.28 -9.35
C LYS A 385 10.73 -2.49 -8.34
N GLY A 386 10.84 -1.15 -8.33
CA GLY A 386 10.06 -0.28 -7.46
C GLY A 386 8.55 -0.37 -7.73
N VAL A 387 8.16 -0.31 -9.01
CA VAL A 387 6.74 -0.46 -9.42
C VAL A 387 6.19 -1.83 -9.03
N SER A 388 6.97 -2.89 -9.26
CA SER A 388 6.58 -4.26 -8.90
C SER A 388 6.34 -4.44 -7.40
N TYR A 389 7.19 -3.86 -6.54
CA TYR A 389 6.95 -3.92 -5.08
C TYR A 389 5.72 -3.14 -4.63
N ILE A 390 5.45 -1.98 -5.24
CA ILE A 390 4.22 -1.22 -4.96
C ILE A 390 2.99 -2.07 -5.30
N LYS A 391 3.00 -2.79 -6.44
CA LYS A 391 1.91 -3.70 -6.82
C LYS A 391 1.69 -4.77 -5.76
N ILE A 392 2.76 -5.43 -5.31
CA ILE A 392 2.68 -6.46 -4.26
C ILE A 392 2.04 -5.86 -3.00
N ILE A 393 2.53 -4.72 -2.52
CA ILE A 393 1.99 -4.04 -1.33
C ILE A 393 0.51 -3.70 -1.50
N CYS A 394 0.12 -3.09 -2.62
CA CYS A 394 -1.28 -2.77 -2.91
C CYS A 394 -2.17 -4.02 -2.90
N MET A 395 -1.72 -5.12 -3.50
CA MET A 395 -2.47 -6.39 -3.52
C MET A 395 -2.75 -6.91 -2.11
N ILE A 396 -1.77 -6.86 -1.21
CA ILE A 396 -1.91 -7.36 0.16
C ILE A 396 -2.80 -6.44 0.98
N CYS A 397 -2.59 -5.13 0.85
CA CYS A 397 -3.42 -4.17 1.56
C CYS A 397 -4.88 -4.29 1.11
N SER A 398 -5.15 -4.47 -0.19
CA SER A 398 -6.49 -4.78 -0.69
C SER A 398 -7.12 -6.00 0.00
N LEU A 399 -6.37 -7.09 0.16
CA LEU A 399 -6.84 -8.31 0.83
C LEU A 399 -7.09 -8.11 2.33
N ALA A 400 -6.15 -7.44 3.01
CA ALA A 400 -6.29 -7.13 4.43
C ALA A 400 -7.54 -6.29 4.68
N LEU A 401 -7.78 -5.31 3.81
CA LEU A 401 -8.97 -4.48 3.84
C LEU A 401 -10.24 -5.31 3.56
N MET A 402 -10.26 -6.18 2.55
CA MET A 402 -11.43 -7.06 2.32
C MET A 402 -11.82 -7.86 3.57
N ILE A 403 -10.85 -8.39 4.32
CA ILE A 403 -11.16 -9.09 5.58
C ILE A 403 -11.61 -8.11 6.67
N CYS A 404 -11.04 -6.91 6.73
CA CYS A 404 -11.50 -5.87 7.65
C CYS A 404 -12.98 -5.51 7.46
N SER A 405 -13.58 -5.67 6.27
CA SER A 405 -15.01 -5.37 6.08
C SER A 405 -15.90 -6.39 6.80
N TRP A 406 -15.42 -7.61 7.02
CA TRP A 406 -16.17 -8.66 7.70
C TRP A 406 -16.20 -8.45 9.21
N ILE A 407 -15.12 -7.89 9.74
CA ILE A 407 -14.88 -7.70 11.16
C ILE A 407 -15.53 -6.41 11.63
N SER A 408 -16.19 -6.43 12.79
CA SER A 408 -16.77 -5.21 13.35
C SER A 408 -15.71 -4.15 13.65
N PHE A 409 -16.03 -2.88 13.37
CA PHE A 409 -15.32 -1.73 13.92
C PHE A 409 -15.90 -1.34 15.27
N ALA A 410 -16.02 -2.32 16.17
CA ALA A 410 -16.23 -2.00 17.57
C ALA A 410 -15.06 -1.12 18.05
N LYS A 411 -15.35 -0.19 18.98
CA LYS A 411 -14.33 0.56 19.73
C LYS A 411 -13.58 -0.39 20.68
N SER A 412 -12.95 -1.45 20.18
CA SER A 412 -12.01 -2.21 20.98
C SER A 412 -10.89 -1.24 21.40
N ASP A 413 -10.70 -1.11 22.71
CA ASP A 413 -9.68 -0.22 23.26
C ASP A 413 -8.31 -0.86 23.09
N PHE A 414 -7.73 -0.70 21.90
CA PHE A 414 -6.29 -0.86 21.74
C PHE A 414 -5.59 0.27 22.50
N TYR A 415 -4.81 -0.09 23.51
CA TYR A 415 -4.03 0.85 24.29
C TYR A 415 -2.72 1.19 23.58
N VAL A 416 -2.51 2.48 23.32
CA VAL A 416 -1.23 3.04 22.91
C VAL A 416 -0.91 4.19 23.85
N ASP A 417 0.10 4.03 24.70
CA ASP A 417 0.57 5.13 25.53
C ASP A 417 1.30 6.15 24.65
N LYS A 418 0.77 7.38 24.60
CA LYS A 418 1.38 8.48 23.84
C LYS A 418 2.82 8.75 24.29
N LYS A 419 3.14 8.59 25.59
CA LYS A 419 4.50 8.78 26.11
C LYS A 419 5.46 7.74 25.54
N LEU A 420 5.03 6.47 25.48
CA LEU A 420 5.84 5.40 24.88
C LEU A 420 6.09 5.66 23.39
N VAL A 421 5.09 6.14 22.65
CA VAL A 421 5.26 6.50 21.22
C VAL A 421 6.24 7.66 21.07
N ILE A 422 6.14 8.70 21.91
CA ILE A 422 7.08 9.82 21.89
C ILE A 422 8.51 9.34 22.20
N LEU A 423 8.69 8.49 23.22
CA LEU A 423 9.98 7.91 23.57
C LEU A 423 10.56 7.06 22.43
N PHE A 424 9.72 6.28 21.75
CA PHE A 424 10.13 5.53 20.56
C PHE A 424 10.61 6.49 19.45
N ILE A 425 9.88 7.56 19.17
CA ILE A 425 10.27 8.56 18.17
C ILE A 425 11.58 9.25 18.55
N ILE A 426 11.79 9.57 19.84
CA ILE A 426 13.04 10.15 20.33
C ILE A 426 14.20 9.17 20.14
N GLY A 427 14.05 7.91 20.55
CA GLY A 427 15.06 6.86 20.34
C GLY A 427 15.41 6.67 18.86
N PHE A 428 14.38 6.61 18.01
CA PHE A 428 14.51 6.51 16.57
C PHE A 428 15.24 7.73 15.94
N THR A 429 14.97 8.92 16.47
CA THR A 429 15.65 10.15 16.02
C THR A 429 17.11 10.15 16.49
N MET A 430 17.37 9.75 17.73
CA MET A 430 18.72 9.63 18.27
C MET A 430 19.59 8.66 17.46
N ILE A 431 19.06 7.49 17.11
CA ILE A 431 19.81 6.51 16.32
C ILE A 431 20.16 7.07 14.93
N LEU A 432 19.23 7.79 14.28
CA LEU A 432 19.51 8.49 13.02
C LEU A 432 20.58 9.59 13.18
N LEU A 433 20.57 10.34 14.29
CA LEU A 433 21.54 11.40 14.60
C LEU A 433 22.94 10.86 14.91
N THR A 434 23.05 9.71 15.59
CA THR A 434 24.36 9.07 15.81
C THR A 434 25.05 8.69 14.50
N GLY A 435 24.25 8.38 13.47
CA GLY A 435 24.68 8.19 12.09
C GLY A 435 25.77 7.12 11.93
N ILE A 436 26.47 7.15 10.80
CA ILE A 436 27.49 6.14 10.45
C ILE A 436 28.67 6.13 11.45
N LYS A 437 28.85 7.19 12.26
CA LYS A 437 29.88 7.22 13.31
C LYS A 437 29.66 6.12 14.36
N ALA A 438 28.42 5.68 14.56
CA ALA A 438 28.11 4.58 15.47
C ALA A 438 28.81 3.27 15.08
N ALA A 439 28.93 2.97 13.79
CA ALA A 439 29.59 1.77 13.31
C ALA A 439 31.11 1.75 13.54
N LYS A 440 31.73 2.91 13.78
CA LYS A 440 33.20 3.07 13.91
C LYS A 440 33.66 3.33 15.35
N ASN A 441 32.75 3.68 16.25
CA ASN A 441 33.07 4.03 17.63
C ASN A 441 32.38 3.06 18.60
N ASN A 442 33.17 2.40 19.46
CA ASN A 442 32.67 1.41 20.42
C ASN A 442 31.61 1.98 21.37
N PHE A 443 31.78 3.22 21.85
CA PHE A 443 30.79 3.87 22.73
C PHE A 443 29.44 4.05 22.01
N LEU A 444 29.48 4.61 20.81
CA LEU A 444 28.28 4.83 20.01
C LEU A 444 27.63 3.51 19.54
N SER A 445 28.43 2.45 19.36
CA SER A 445 27.93 1.10 19.10
C SER A 445 27.18 0.52 20.30
N ILE A 446 27.70 0.68 21.52
CA ILE A 446 26.99 0.25 22.74
C ILE A 446 25.69 1.05 22.89
N LEU A 447 25.72 2.37 22.68
CA LEU A 447 24.52 3.21 22.69
C LEU A 447 23.48 2.72 21.67
N SER A 448 23.90 2.35 20.46
CA SER A 448 22.99 1.82 19.44
C SER A 448 22.32 0.50 19.86
N ILE A 449 23.04 -0.37 20.57
CA ILE A 449 22.51 -1.64 21.08
C ILE A 449 21.50 -1.38 22.19
N MET A 450 21.78 -0.41 23.07
CA MET A 450 20.83 0.02 24.12
C MET A 450 19.56 0.61 23.49
N LEU A 451 19.70 1.49 22.49
CA LEU A 451 18.57 2.08 21.77
C LEU A 451 17.73 1.01 21.06
N LEU A 452 18.36 0.03 20.40
CA LEU A 452 17.66 -1.08 19.75
C LEU A 452 16.83 -1.89 20.75
N THR A 453 17.43 -2.18 21.90
CA THR A 453 16.79 -2.94 22.98
C THR A 453 15.61 -2.15 23.54
N PHE A 454 15.77 -0.84 23.71
CA PHE A 454 14.71 0.07 24.13
C PHE A 454 13.57 0.16 23.10
N GLU A 455 13.88 0.30 21.82
CA GLU A 455 12.91 0.37 20.73
C GLU A 455 12.02 -0.89 20.68
N TYR A 456 12.62 -2.09 20.69
CA TYR A 456 11.85 -3.32 20.77
C TYR A 456 11.15 -3.49 22.12
N GLY A 457 11.75 -3.05 23.22
CA GLY A 457 11.14 -3.05 24.55
C GLY A 457 9.85 -2.22 24.61
N VAL A 458 9.85 -1.04 24.00
CA VAL A 458 8.65 -0.19 23.89
C VAL A 458 7.56 -0.88 23.07
N LEU A 459 7.89 -1.43 21.90
CA LEU A 459 6.93 -2.17 21.07
C LEU A 459 6.35 -3.36 21.85
N LEU A 460 7.21 -4.10 22.55
CA LEU A 460 6.81 -5.26 23.34
C LEU A 460 5.91 -4.87 24.52
N LEU A 461 6.21 -3.79 25.23
CA LEU A 461 5.35 -3.29 26.31
C LEU A 461 3.94 -2.96 25.82
N ILE A 462 3.82 -2.31 24.66
CA ILE A 462 2.53 -2.02 24.03
C ILE A 462 1.82 -3.34 23.70
N CYS A 463 2.51 -4.28 23.06
CA CYS A 463 1.96 -5.59 22.70
C CYS A 463 1.50 -6.38 23.93
N CYS A 464 2.36 -6.58 24.93
CA CYS A 464 2.06 -7.35 26.13
C CYS A 464 0.90 -6.75 26.93
N TYR A 465 0.85 -5.42 27.09
CA TYR A 465 -0.25 -4.76 27.77
C TYR A 465 -1.61 -5.07 27.09
N ASN A 466 -1.64 -5.05 25.76
CA ASN A 466 -2.85 -5.38 25.01
C ASN A 466 -3.17 -6.88 25.08
N THR A 467 -2.16 -7.76 25.14
CA THR A 467 -2.34 -9.22 25.30
C THR A 467 -2.86 -9.59 26.69
N PHE A 468 -2.41 -8.93 27.76
CA PHE A 468 -2.88 -9.21 29.13
C PHE A 468 -4.36 -8.87 29.37
N LYS A 469 -4.94 -8.00 28.53
CA LYS A 469 -6.37 -7.65 28.58
C LYS A 469 -7.27 -8.62 27.82
N ILE A 470 -6.69 -9.64 27.18
CA ILE A 470 -7.43 -10.62 26.40
C ILE A 470 -8.06 -11.65 27.32
N ASP A 471 -9.34 -11.93 27.07
CA ASP A 471 -10.02 -13.09 27.63
C ASP A 471 -9.71 -14.33 26.78
N PHE A 472 -8.73 -15.13 27.23
CA PHE A 472 -8.30 -16.35 26.55
C PHE A 472 -9.39 -17.42 26.45
N SER A 473 -10.48 -17.33 27.23
CA SER A 473 -11.58 -18.29 27.17
C SER A 473 -12.34 -18.25 25.83
N LYS A 474 -12.20 -17.17 25.06
CA LYS A 474 -12.83 -16.98 23.75
C LYS A 474 -12.06 -17.61 22.58
N LEU A 475 -10.89 -18.19 22.84
CA LEU A 475 -10.09 -18.85 21.80
C LEU A 475 -10.76 -20.13 21.31
N THR A 476 -11.05 -20.18 20.02
CA THR A 476 -11.57 -21.40 19.38
C THR A 476 -10.45 -22.42 19.18
N VAL A 477 -10.78 -23.71 19.21
CA VAL A 477 -9.82 -24.81 18.93
C VAL A 477 -9.11 -24.61 17.58
N ILE A 478 -9.84 -24.10 16.58
CA ILE A 478 -9.27 -23.77 15.26
C ILE A 478 -8.19 -22.68 15.38
N SER A 479 -8.45 -21.62 16.16
CA SER A 479 -7.48 -20.54 16.39
C SER A 479 -6.21 -21.04 17.09
N ILE A 480 -6.36 -21.97 18.05
CA ILE A 480 -5.22 -22.59 18.73
C ILE A 480 -4.38 -23.41 17.74
N CYS A 481 -5.01 -24.23 16.89
CA CYS A 481 -4.31 -25.00 15.85
C CYS A 481 -3.53 -24.10 14.87
N ILE A 482 -4.12 -22.98 14.45
CA ILE A 482 -3.46 -22.02 13.55
C ILE A 482 -2.34 -21.27 14.28
N MET A 483 -2.50 -20.94 15.55
CA MET A 483 -1.43 -20.34 16.36
C MET A 483 -0.20 -21.27 16.45
N VAL A 484 -0.38 -22.58 16.57
CA VAL A 484 0.74 -23.54 16.53
C VAL A 484 1.48 -23.45 15.19
N PHE A 485 0.77 -23.30 14.07
CA PHE A 485 1.42 -23.14 12.78
C PHE A 485 2.12 -21.78 12.64
N ALA A 486 1.49 -20.73 13.17
CA ALA A 486 2.06 -19.40 13.19
C ALA A 486 3.34 -19.30 14.04
N LEU A 487 3.53 -20.18 15.03
CA LEU A 487 4.76 -20.23 15.84
C LEU A 487 5.99 -20.50 14.96
N PHE A 488 5.91 -21.49 14.06
CA PHE A 488 6.99 -21.78 13.10
C PHE A 488 7.24 -20.59 12.17
N ALA A 489 6.17 -19.95 11.69
CA ALA A 489 6.29 -18.78 10.83
C ALA A 489 7.02 -17.63 11.54
N ASN A 490 6.63 -17.32 12.77
CA ASN A 490 7.21 -16.24 13.57
C ASN A 490 8.68 -16.52 13.94
N ILE A 491 9.01 -17.74 14.37
CA ILE A 491 10.40 -18.14 14.69
C ILE A 491 11.27 -18.10 13.43
N GLY A 492 10.82 -18.75 12.36
CA GLY A 492 11.58 -18.83 11.11
C GLY A 492 11.82 -17.46 10.47
N CYS A 493 10.79 -16.60 10.42
CA CYS A 493 10.91 -15.22 9.94
C CYS A 493 11.91 -14.39 10.75
N SER A 494 11.96 -14.61 12.06
CA SER A 494 12.88 -13.90 12.96
C SER A 494 14.32 -14.38 12.78
N MET A 495 14.52 -15.67 12.52
CA MET A 495 15.82 -16.22 12.12
C MET A 495 16.26 -15.65 10.76
N MET A 496 15.33 -15.55 9.79
CA MET A 496 15.57 -14.94 8.49
C MET A 496 15.94 -13.46 8.61
N LEU A 497 15.30 -12.71 9.51
CA LEU A 497 15.64 -11.30 9.73
C LEU A 497 17.07 -11.16 10.27
N SER A 498 17.38 -11.90 11.33
CA SER A 498 18.71 -11.88 11.96
C SER A 498 19.81 -12.28 10.98
N HIS A 499 19.57 -13.35 10.22
CA HIS A 499 20.50 -13.84 9.20
C HIS A 499 20.60 -12.86 8.02
N GLY A 500 19.48 -12.45 7.44
CA GLY A 500 19.39 -11.56 6.28
C GLY A 500 20.02 -10.20 6.54
N PHE A 501 19.84 -9.63 7.73
CA PHE A 501 20.51 -8.39 8.11
C PHE A 501 22.03 -8.54 8.06
N ARG A 502 22.57 -9.57 8.73
CA ARG A 502 24.02 -9.83 8.78
C ARG A 502 24.58 -10.15 7.40
N MET A 503 23.87 -10.97 6.64
CA MET A 503 24.20 -11.36 5.27
C MET A 503 24.34 -10.13 4.38
N ASN A 504 23.33 -9.25 4.32
CA ASN A 504 23.30 -8.10 3.42
C ASN A 504 24.21 -6.94 3.85
N VAL A 505 24.42 -6.75 5.16
CA VAL A 505 25.23 -5.65 5.69
C VAL A 505 26.73 -6.01 5.68
N VAL A 506 27.09 -7.27 5.90
CA VAL A 506 28.49 -7.69 6.13
C VAL A 506 28.94 -8.81 5.19
N THR A 507 28.31 -9.99 5.24
CA THR A 507 28.84 -11.20 4.58
C THR A 507 28.95 -11.01 3.06
N LEU A 508 27.89 -10.53 2.43
CA LEU A 508 27.81 -10.23 1.00
C LEU A 508 28.61 -8.98 0.59
N ARG A 509 29.34 -8.35 1.51
CA ARG A 509 30.20 -7.19 1.27
C ARG A 509 31.69 -7.54 1.35
N GLY A 510 32.03 -8.83 1.40
CA GLY A 510 33.42 -9.32 1.37
C GLY A 510 34.14 -9.25 2.71
N ILE A 511 33.43 -9.02 3.82
CA ILE A 511 34.02 -8.94 5.15
C ILE A 511 34.07 -10.35 5.77
N LYS A 512 35.28 -10.91 5.91
CA LYS A 512 35.50 -12.28 6.39
C LYS A 512 35.09 -12.49 7.85
N LYS A 513 35.30 -11.50 8.73
CA LYS A 513 34.96 -11.58 10.16
C LYS A 513 33.83 -10.62 10.48
N ILE A 514 32.67 -11.16 10.90
CA ILE A 514 31.51 -10.35 11.25
C ILE A 514 31.85 -9.48 12.47
N PRO A 515 31.69 -8.13 12.38
CA PRO A 515 31.88 -7.25 13.52
C PRO A 515 30.95 -7.65 14.66
N TRP A 516 31.47 -7.65 15.89
CA TRP A 516 30.71 -8.08 17.06
C TRP A 516 29.41 -7.26 17.23
N GLN A 517 29.44 -5.98 16.88
CA GLN A 517 28.30 -5.07 16.93
C GLN A 517 27.16 -5.58 16.04
N VAL A 518 27.47 -5.91 14.78
CA VAL A 518 26.48 -6.38 13.82
C VAL A 518 25.90 -7.73 14.25
N ASN A 519 26.72 -8.61 14.82
CA ASN A 519 26.26 -9.90 15.31
C ASN A 519 25.31 -9.77 16.51
N ILE A 520 25.55 -8.84 17.44
CA ILE A 520 24.63 -8.58 18.56
C ILE A 520 23.35 -7.91 18.06
N ILE A 521 23.46 -6.87 17.24
CA ILE A 521 22.33 -6.14 16.67
C ILE A 521 21.41 -7.09 15.90
N SER A 522 21.96 -7.96 15.05
CA SER A 522 21.14 -8.87 14.26
C SER A 522 20.40 -9.89 15.13
N ARG A 523 21.01 -10.36 16.23
CA ARG A 523 20.35 -11.27 17.18
C ARG A 523 19.24 -10.58 17.95
N LEU A 524 19.49 -9.36 18.44
CA LEU A 524 18.50 -8.55 19.13
C LEU A 524 17.32 -8.21 18.21
N MET A 525 17.57 -7.89 16.93
CA MET A 525 16.51 -7.72 15.94
C MET A 525 15.67 -8.97 15.76
N GLY A 526 16.30 -10.15 15.62
CA GLY A 526 15.58 -11.41 15.51
C GLY A 526 14.71 -11.68 16.73
N ILE A 527 15.27 -11.58 17.94
CA ILE A 527 14.53 -11.83 19.19
C ILE A 527 13.42 -10.79 19.40
N GLY A 528 13.72 -9.51 19.23
CA GLY A 528 12.74 -8.44 19.39
C GLY A 528 11.57 -8.57 18.41
N ALA A 529 11.87 -8.85 17.13
CA ALA A 529 10.84 -9.03 16.12
C ALA A 529 9.99 -10.28 16.38
N LEU A 530 10.58 -11.39 16.82
CA LEU A 530 9.87 -12.60 17.24
C LEU A 530 8.85 -12.31 18.35
N LEU A 531 9.27 -11.61 19.39
CA LEU A 531 8.42 -11.33 20.54
C LEU A 531 7.26 -10.41 20.16
N VAL A 532 7.52 -9.37 19.36
CA VAL A 532 6.47 -8.48 18.83
C VAL A 532 5.49 -9.27 17.97
N SER A 533 5.99 -10.06 17.02
CA SER A 533 5.16 -10.76 16.03
C SER A 533 4.30 -11.83 16.69
N LEU A 534 4.86 -12.63 17.61
CA LEU A 534 4.12 -13.63 18.36
C LEU A 534 2.99 -13.01 19.19
N ASN A 535 3.25 -11.89 19.88
CA ASN A 535 2.20 -11.20 20.64
C ASN A 535 1.11 -10.67 19.72
N THR A 536 1.46 -10.07 18.58
CA THR A 536 0.45 -9.60 17.62
C THR A 536 -0.37 -10.74 17.01
N THR A 537 0.24 -11.92 16.78
CA THR A 537 -0.50 -13.12 16.35
C THR A 537 -1.51 -13.55 17.40
N ILE A 538 -1.10 -13.65 18.68
CA ILE A 538 -1.98 -14.02 19.80
C ILE A 538 -3.14 -13.03 19.91
N LEU A 539 -2.81 -11.73 19.83
CA LEU A 539 -3.79 -10.64 19.87
C LEU A 539 -4.89 -10.81 18.82
N LEU A 540 -4.50 -11.10 17.58
CA LEU A 540 -5.44 -11.25 16.46
C LEU A 540 -6.24 -12.54 16.52
N ALA A 541 -5.66 -13.61 17.07
CA ALA A 541 -6.35 -14.88 17.23
C ALA A 541 -7.45 -14.82 18.31
N ALA A 542 -7.20 -14.09 19.39
CA ALA A 542 -8.08 -14.09 20.55
C ALA A 542 -9.11 -12.93 20.58
N ASP A 543 -8.78 -11.77 20.04
CA ASP A 543 -9.71 -10.62 19.97
C ASP A 543 -9.53 -9.87 18.65
N LEU A 544 -10.21 -10.36 17.61
CA LEU A 544 -10.12 -9.80 16.27
C LEU A 544 -11.00 -8.55 16.13
N SER A 545 -10.35 -7.41 15.89
CA SER A 545 -11.00 -6.16 15.49
C SER A 545 -10.14 -5.43 14.46
N ALA A 546 -10.77 -4.63 13.59
CA ALA A 546 -10.02 -3.94 12.55
C ALA A 546 -8.97 -2.95 13.10
N LYS A 547 -9.24 -2.31 14.25
CA LYS A 547 -8.27 -1.45 14.95
C LYS A 547 -7.06 -2.26 15.44
N ARG A 548 -7.27 -3.42 16.06
CA ARG A 548 -6.18 -4.32 16.49
C ARG A 548 -5.38 -4.84 15.29
N LEU A 549 -6.04 -5.19 14.18
CA LEU A 549 -5.34 -5.59 12.95
C LEU A 549 -4.44 -4.50 12.40
N LEU A 550 -4.98 -3.30 12.21
CA LEU A 550 -4.22 -2.18 11.65
C LEU A 550 -2.98 -1.89 12.50
N ILE A 551 -3.15 -1.86 13.83
CA ILE A 551 -2.03 -1.59 14.73
C ILE A 551 -1.04 -2.77 14.76
N SER A 552 -1.50 -4.02 14.77
CA SER A 552 -0.63 -5.20 14.67
C SER A 552 0.20 -5.20 13.39
N LEU A 553 -0.38 -4.86 12.24
CA LEU A 553 0.33 -4.70 10.97
C LEU A 553 1.37 -3.57 11.04
N CYS A 554 1.03 -2.44 11.67
CA CYS A 554 1.99 -1.36 11.93
C CYS A 554 3.15 -1.85 12.80
N MET A 555 2.88 -2.57 13.90
CA MET A 555 3.93 -3.07 14.80
C MET A 555 4.86 -4.06 14.11
N VAL A 556 4.31 -5.02 13.34
CA VAL A 556 5.11 -5.96 12.53
C VAL A 556 5.92 -5.22 11.47
N SER A 557 5.35 -4.21 10.82
CA SER A 557 6.06 -3.40 9.83
C SER A 557 7.21 -2.61 10.45
N VAL A 558 7.01 -2.05 11.65
CA VAL A 558 8.07 -1.36 12.38
C VAL A 558 9.18 -2.34 12.78
N ALA A 559 8.80 -3.49 13.35
CA ALA A 559 9.72 -4.50 13.88
C ALA A 559 10.56 -5.18 12.79
N TYR A 560 9.97 -5.52 11.63
CA TYR A 560 10.66 -6.24 10.56
C TYR A 560 11.20 -5.35 9.44
N TRP A 561 10.75 -4.10 9.31
CA TRP A 561 11.19 -3.23 8.21
C TRP A 561 11.79 -1.91 8.67
N LEU A 562 11.06 -1.09 9.44
CA LEU A 562 11.56 0.25 9.82
C LEU A 562 12.84 0.18 10.65
N ILE A 563 12.86 -0.64 11.70
CA ILE A 563 14.04 -0.82 12.57
C ILE A 563 15.20 -1.40 11.75
N PRO A 564 15.08 -2.56 11.08
CA PRO A 564 16.18 -3.12 10.30
C PRO A 564 16.74 -2.18 9.23
N MET A 565 15.89 -1.43 8.52
CA MET A 565 16.32 -0.45 7.53
C MET A 565 17.14 0.68 8.15
N THR A 566 16.72 1.18 9.31
CA THR A 566 17.40 2.27 10.02
C THR A 566 18.80 1.86 10.44
N TYR A 567 18.94 0.67 11.02
CA TYR A 567 20.24 0.15 11.40
C TYR A 567 21.08 -0.25 10.19
N ALA A 568 20.47 -0.67 9.07
CA ALA A 568 21.19 -0.89 7.82
C ALA A 568 21.76 0.42 7.26
N ILE A 569 21.07 1.55 7.37
CA ILE A 569 21.60 2.87 6.97
C ILE A 569 22.86 3.24 7.76
N ILE A 570 22.90 2.87 9.04
CA ILE A 570 23.99 3.20 9.97
C ILE A 570 25.18 2.26 9.79
N TYR A 571 24.92 0.96 9.73
CA TYR A 571 25.93 -0.10 9.69
C TYR A 571 26.30 -0.55 8.27
N ARG A 572 25.75 0.07 7.22
CA ARG A 572 26.11 -0.27 5.83
C ARG A 572 27.61 -0.24 5.61
N MET A 573 28.16 -1.38 5.20
CA MET A 573 29.59 -1.54 4.90
C MET A 573 29.91 -1.38 3.42
N ASP A 574 28.92 -1.07 2.57
CA ASP A 574 29.07 -0.93 1.12
C ASP A 574 29.69 0.42 0.67
N GLN A 575 30.05 1.31 1.60
CA GLN A 575 30.66 2.60 1.26
C GLN A 575 32.04 2.47 0.58
N THR A 576 32.65 1.29 0.63
CA THR A 576 33.97 1.00 0.03
C THR A 576 33.90 -0.01 -1.13
N THR A 577 32.75 -0.64 -1.40
CA THR A 577 32.63 -1.67 -2.45
C THR A 577 31.90 -1.13 -3.67
N SER A 578 32.67 -0.71 -4.68
CA SER A 578 32.15 -0.49 -6.03
C SER A 578 31.48 -1.77 -6.53
N GLY A 579 30.22 -1.65 -6.99
CA GLY A 579 29.35 -2.68 -7.55
C GLY A 579 29.99 -4.05 -7.77
N ALA A 580 29.70 -4.99 -6.88
CA ALA A 580 30.02 -6.39 -7.14
C ALA A 580 29.00 -6.95 -8.14
N PRO A 581 29.39 -7.32 -9.37
CA PRO A 581 28.46 -7.69 -10.43
C PRO A 581 27.61 -8.92 -10.09
N VAL A 582 28.12 -9.81 -9.24
CA VAL A 582 27.43 -11.02 -8.74
C VAL A 582 26.32 -10.72 -7.71
N ILE A 583 26.35 -9.53 -7.08
CA ILE A 583 25.40 -9.16 -6.03
C ILE A 583 24.67 -7.89 -6.47
N PRO A 584 23.50 -8.03 -7.12
CA PRO A 584 22.84 -6.90 -7.78
C PRO A 584 22.21 -5.89 -6.80
N ASN A 585 22.14 -6.21 -5.50
CA ASN A 585 21.52 -5.35 -4.48
C ASN A 585 22.55 -4.60 -3.61
N THR A 586 22.17 -3.41 -3.14
CA THR A 586 22.89 -2.69 -2.07
C THR A 586 22.58 -3.31 -0.71
N SER A 587 23.35 -2.96 0.32
CA SER A 587 23.08 -3.37 1.71
C SER A 587 21.63 -3.07 2.11
N LEU A 588 21.23 -1.81 1.93
CA LEU A 588 19.89 -1.31 2.21
C LEU A 588 18.83 -1.99 1.34
N GLY A 589 19.10 -2.18 0.05
CA GLY A 589 18.17 -2.81 -0.87
C GLY A 589 17.92 -4.28 -0.55
N GLY A 590 18.96 -5.00 -0.09
CA GLY A 590 18.86 -6.38 0.35
C GLY A 590 18.08 -6.54 1.65
N VAL A 591 18.39 -5.71 2.66
CA VAL A 591 17.62 -5.68 3.92
C VAL A 591 16.15 -5.33 3.65
N ALA A 592 15.86 -4.32 2.83
CA ALA A 592 14.49 -3.96 2.48
C ALA A 592 13.72 -5.12 1.83
N GLN A 593 14.37 -5.84 0.93
CA GLN A 593 13.79 -6.96 0.20
C GLN A 593 13.49 -8.14 1.15
N ASP A 594 14.43 -8.51 2.02
CA ASP A 594 14.24 -9.58 3.00
C ASP A 594 13.15 -9.21 4.01
N SER A 595 13.17 -7.98 4.53
CA SER A 595 12.14 -7.44 5.43
C SER A 595 10.74 -7.49 4.82
N LEU A 596 10.58 -7.05 3.57
CA LEU A 596 9.29 -7.11 2.88
C LEU A 596 8.83 -8.56 2.71
N MET A 597 9.74 -9.47 2.33
CA MET A 597 9.43 -10.90 2.23
C MET A 597 8.98 -11.50 3.56
N ILE A 598 9.62 -11.11 4.66
CA ILE A 598 9.26 -11.59 5.99
C ILE A 598 7.86 -11.10 6.38
N ILE A 599 7.56 -9.81 6.17
CA ILE A 599 6.21 -9.25 6.44
C ILE A 599 5.15 -9.98 5.60
N LEU A 600 5.45 -10.28 4.34
CA LEU A 600 4.59 -11.07 3.47
C LEU A 600 4.30 -12.44 4.07
N ILE A 601 5.33 -13.16 4.50
CA ILE A 601 5.17 -14.49 5.07
C ILE A 601 4.36 -14.43 6.37
N ILE A 602 4.66 -13.50 7.28
CA ILE A 602 3.89 -13.32 8.53
C ILE A 602 2.43 -13.02 8.22
N PHE A 603 2.16 -12.11 7.28
CA PHE A 603 0.79 -11.80 6.90
C PHE A 603 0.06 -13.04 6.34
N CYS A 604 0.66 -13.73 5.37
CA CYS A 604 0.00 -14.81 4.64
C CYS A 604 -0.15 -16.09 5.46
N VAL A 605 0.81 -16.36 6.36
CA VAL A 605 0.95 -17.64 7.06
C VAL A 605 0.46 -17.53 8.50
N SER A 606 0.63 -16.36 9.14
CA SER A 606 0.17 -16.14 10.51
C SER A 606 -1.13 -15.35 10.56
N PHE A 607 -1.18 -14.13 10.02
CA PHE A 607 -2.32 -13.24 10.28
C PHE A 607 -3.56 -13.66 9.51
N LEU A 608 -3.43 -13.83 8.21
CA LEU A 608 -4.54 -14.07 7.31
C LEU A 608 -5.36 -15.33 7.64
N PRO A 609 -4.75 -16.51 7.91
CA PRO A 609 -5.52 -17.69 8.29
C PRO A 609 -6.24 -17.51 9.62
N ASN A 610 -5.59 -16.86 10.60
CA ASN A 610 -6.21 -16.53 11.89
C ASN A 610 -7.41 -15.60 11.68
N MET A 611 -7.25 -14.50 10.93
CA MET A 611 -8.34 -13.56 10.69
C MET A 611 -9.53 -14.23 10.01
N TYR A 612 -9.27 -15.06 9.00
CA TYR A 612 -10.32 -15.79 8.30
C TYR A 612 -11.08 -16.73 9.26
N CYS A 613 -10.36 -17.55 10.02
CA CYS A 613 -10.98 -18.52 10.91
C CYS A 613 -11.73 -17.87 12.06
N SER A 614 -11.16 -16.84 12.70
CA SER A 614 -11.82 -16.08 13.77
C SER A 614 -13.09 -15.39 13.27
N THR A 615 -13.08 -14.83 12.05
CA THR A 615 -14.28 -14.22 11.45
C THR A 615 -15.36 -15.28 11.18
N MET A 616 -14.99 -16.41 10.57
CA MET A 616 -15.94 -17.46 10.22
C MET A 616 -16.52 -18.19 11.45
N SER A 617 -15.76 -18.32 12.53
CA SER A 617 -16.26 -18.92 13.78
C SER A 617 -17.31 -18.05 14.48
N TYR A 618 -17.31 -16.74 14.23
CA TYR A 618 -18.28 -15.81 14.81
C TYR A 618 -19.65 -15.82 14.09
N GLN A 619 -19.74 -16.40 12.89
CA GLN A 619 -20.93 -16.35 12.02
C GLN A 619 -21.72 -17.68 11.98
N GLU A 620 -21.59 -18.56 12.99
CA GLU A 620 -22.31 -19.85 13.09
C GLU A 620 -22.18 -20.77 11.86
N ASN A 621 -20.97 -20.90 11.32
CA ASN A 621 -20.70 -21.81 10.20
C ASN A 621 -20.25 -23.21 10.68
N ASN A 622 -20.71 -24.26 9.98
CA ASN A 622 -20.28 -25.64 10.17
C ASN A 622 -18.74 -25.75 10.22
N THR A 623 -18.21 -26.19 11.36
CA THR A 623 -16.77 -26.33 11.67
C THR A 623 -15.99 -27.04 10.54
N ILE A 624 -16.60 -28.02 9.88
CA ILE A 624 -15.98 -28.78 8.78
C ILE A 624 -15.72 -27.87 7.56
N ASN A 625 -16.67 -27.00 7.22
CA ASN A 625 -16.52 -26.06 6.10
C ASN A 625 -15.42 -25.01 6.40
N ILE A 626 -15.30 -24.57 7.64
CA ILE A 626 -14.23 -23.64 8.06
C ILE A 626 -12.86 -24.30 7.89
N ILE A 627 -12.73 -25.57 8.30
CA ILE A 627 -11.49 -26.34 8.17
C ILE A 627 -11.12 -26.55 6.70
N ILE A 628 -12.06 -26.99 5.85
CA ILE A 628 -11.81 -27.23 4.42
C ILE A 628 -11.34 -25.94 3.73
N LYS A 629 -12.06 -24.83 3.94
CA LYS A 629 -11.71 -23.53 3.35
C LYS A 629 -10.40 -22.97 3.92
N GLY A 630 -10.15 -23.17 5.21
CA GLY A 630 -8.87 -22.89 5.85
C GLY A 630 -7.72 -23.63 5.17
N CYS A 631 -7.86 -24.95 4.95
CA CYS A 631 -6.87 -25.74 4.22
C CYS A 631 -6.61 -25.21 2.79
N PHE A 632 -7.65 -24.78 2.07
CA PHE A 632 -7.49 -24.15 0.74
C PHE A 632 -6.75 -22.81 0.80
N LEU A 633 -7.03 -21.96 1.80
CA LEU A 633 -6.30 -20.71 2.04
C LEU A 633 -4.82 -20.99 2.34
N LEU A 634 -4.55 -22.00 3.16
CA LEU A 634 -3.20 -22.40 3.52
C LEU A 634 -2.42 -22.95 2.32
N LYS A 635 -3.04 -23.81 1.50
CA LYS A 635 -2.45 -24.29 0.24
C LYS A 635 -2.14 -23.14 -0.71
N THR A 636 -3.03 -22.15 -0.78
CA THR A 636 -2.85 -20.95 -1.60
C THR A 636 -1.67 -20.10 -1.13
N ALA A 637 -1.59 -19.83 0.18
CA ALA A 637 -0.52 -19.06 0.81
C ALA A 637 0.87 -19.71 0.65
N PHE A 638 0.92 -21.01 0.33
CA PHE A 638 2.15 -21.74 0.04
C PHE A 638 2.76 -21.42 -1.34
N THR A 639 1.97 -20.90 -2.28
CA THR A 639 2.39 -20.67 -3.68
C THR A 639 3.50 -19.62 -3.82
N PRO A 640 3.44 -18.44 -3.16
CA PRO A 640 4.55 -17.48 -3.19
C PRO A 640 5.82 -18.03 -2.56
N VAL A 641 5.69 -18.82 -1.49
CA VAL A 641 6.87 -19.29 -0.75
C VAL A 641 7.60 -20.35 -1.56
N THR A 642 6.88 -21.32 -2.13
CA THR A 642 7.45 -22.29 -3.09
C THR A 642 8.08 -21.60 -4.30
N TYR A 643 7.43 -20.56 -4.81
CA TYR A 643 8.00 -19.73 -5.86
C TYR A 643 9.31 -19.06 -5.42
N CYS A 644 9.38 -18.47 -4.23
CA CYS A 644 10.58 -17.84 -3.71
C CYS A 644 11.73 -18.85 -3.52
N LEU A 645 11.43 -20.03 -2.97
CA LEU A 645 12.41 -21.11 -2.85
C LEU A 645 12.95 -21.55 -4.23
N SER A 646 12.07 -21.73 -5.21
CA SER A 646 12.46 -22.03 -6.59
C SER A 646 13.26 -20.89 -7.24
N ASN A 647 12.92 -19.64 -6.95
CA ASN A 647 13.63 -18.49 -7.48
C ASN A 647 15.02 -18.33 -6.87
N ASN A 648 15.21 -18.64 -5.57
CA ASN A 648 16.53 -18.64 -4.94
C ASN A 648 17.50 -19.58 -5.66
N ALA A 649 17.04 -20.80 -5.95
CA ALA A 649 17.77 -21.78 -6.74
C ALA A 649 18.14 -21.25 -8.15
N LYS A 650 17.16 -20.71 -8.88
CA LYS A 650 17.37 -20.15 -10.23
C LYS A 650 18.27 -18.90 -10.21
N HIS A 651 18.18 -18.08 -9.18
CA HIS A 651 19.01 -16.89 -9.01
C HIS A 651 20.48 -17.29 -8.84
N LEU A 652 20.78 -18.34 -8.07
CA LEU A 652 22.15 -18.86 -7.95
C LEU A 652 22.71 -19.32 -9.31
N VAL A 653 21.91 -19.96 -10.16
CA VAL A 653 22.33 -20.32 -11.53
C VAL A 653 22.64 -19.07 -12.35
N ARG A 654 21.75 -18.08 -12.37
CA ARG A 654 21.96 -16.80 -13.09
C ARG A 654 23.22 -16.07 -12.63
N GLN A 655 23.41 -15.96 -11.31
CA GLN A 655 24.56 -15.25 -10.75
C GLN A 655 25.87 -16.02 -10.91
N ARG A 656 25.83 -17.34 -11.12
CA ARG A 656 27.03 -18.13 -11.46
C ARG A 656 27.58 -17.73 -12.82
N LYS A 657 26.72 -17.54 -13.83
CA LYS A 657 27.11 -17.10 -15.18
C LYS A 657 27.85 -15.76 -15.11
N VAL A 658 27.27 -14.79 -14.40
CA VAL A 658 27.90 -13.49 -14.13
C VAL A 658 29.23 -13.65 -13.35
N ALA A 659 29.30 -14.55 -12.38
CA ALA A 659 30.53 -14.78 -11.59
C ALA A 659 31.66 -15.39 -12.43
N ILE A 660 31.35 -16.25 -13.39
CA ILE A 660 32.31 -16.82 -14.34
C ILE A 660 32.84 -15.70 -15.25
N GLU A 661 31.95 -14.93 -15.87
CA GLU A 661 32.29 -13.82 -16.77
C GLU A 661 33.12 -12.74 -16.08
N THR A 662 32.80 -12.43 -14.83
CA THR A 662 33.45 -11.37 -14.05
C THR A 662 34.60 -11.87 -13.17
N LYS A 663 34.96 -13.16 -13.25
CA LYS A 663 36.03 -13.82 -12.46
C LYS A 663 35.87 -13.65 -10.94
N LYS A 664 34.63 -13.73 -10.42
CA LYS A 664 34.27 -13.52 -9.01
C LYS A 664 33.60 -14.74 -8.37
N MET A 665 34.15 -15.94 -8.61
CA MET A 665 33.58 -17.20 -8.10
C MET A 665 33.55 -17.30 -6.56
N GLU A 666 34.56 -16.77 -5.84
CA GLU A 666 34.56 -16.75 -4.36
C GLU A 666 33.34 -16.00 -3.80
N LEU A 667 32.92 -14.93 -4.47
CA LEU A 667 31.74 -14.15 -4.08
C LEU A 667 30.45 -14.93 -4.34
N TRP A 668 30.40 -15.70 -5.43
CA TRP A 668 29.28 -16.58 -5.73
C TRP A 668 29.17 -17.74 -4.74
N GLU A 669 30.28 -18.35 -4.32
CA GLU A 669 30.27 -19.40 -3.30
C GLU A 669 29.75 -18.88 -1.96
N THR A 670 30.14 -17.66 -1.59
CA THR A 670 29.60 -16.97 -0.42
C THR A 670 28.09 -16.75 -0.57
N LEU A 671 27.64 -16.22 -1.71
CA LEU A 671 26.22 -16.03 -2.01
C LEU A 671 25.43 -17.36 -1.93
N ARG A 672 25.96 -18.44 -2.52
CA ARG A 672 25.38 -19.78 -2.48
C ARG A 672 25.18 -20.27 -1.06
N LYS A 673 26.23 -20.18 -0.23
CA LYS A 673 26.16 -20.63 1.17
C LYS A 673 25.07 -19.88 1.94
N GLU A 674 25.01 -18.56 1.80
CA GLU A 674 24.05 -17.73 2.53
C GLU A 674 22.62 -17.93 2.04
N ILE A 675 22.39 -18.04 0.72
CA ILE A 675 21.06 -18.33 0.15
C ILE A 675 20.58 -19.73 0.56
N LEU A 676 21.46 -20.73 0.63
CA LEU A 676 21.09 -22.07 1.11
C LEU A 676 20.62 -22.05 2.57
N ILE A 677 21.27 -21.25 3.44
CA ILE A 677 20.82 -21.06 4.83
C ILE A 677 19.44 -20.38 4.86
N GLN A 678 19.27 -19.31 4.08
CA GLN A 678 17.99 -18.59 4.00
C GLN A 678 16.86 -19.50 3.49
N SER A 679 17.11 -20.33 2.47
CA SER A 679 16.14 -21.31 1.97
C SER A 679 15.77 -22.36 3.03
N LYS A 680 16.74 -22.86 3.82
CA LYS A 680 16.44 -23.75 4.95
C LYS A 680 15.57 -23.08 6.01
N GLN A 681 15.85 -21.82 6.34
CA GLN A 681 15.03 -21.05 7.27
C GLN A 681 13.62 -20.80 6.73
N ALA A 682 13.47 -20.50 5.44
CA ALA A 682 12.17 -20.38 4.79
C ALA A 682 11.39 -21.71 4.81
N CYS A 683 12.07 -22.86 4.63
CA CYS A 683 11.44 -24.17 4.82
C CYS A 683 11.00 -24.40 6.27
N PHE A 684 11.81 -24.05 7.26
CA PHE A 684 11.43 -24.14 8.67
C PHE A 684 10.21 -23.27 9.00
N THR A 685 10.20 -22.04 8.48
CA THR A 685 9.08 -21.08 8.58
C THR A 685 7.76 -21.69 8.12
N MET A 686 7.83 -22.58 7.11
CA MET A 686 6.67 -23.23 6.50
C MET A 686 6.50 -24.70 6.89
N LEU A 687 7.25 -25.21 7.86
CA LEU A 687 7.34 -26.64 8.14
C LEU A 687 5.96 -27.31 8.30
N PRO A 688 5.03 -26.78 9.11
CA PRO A 688 3.70 -27.40 9.27
C PRO A 688 2.94 -27.50 7.93
N TYR A 689 3.08 -26.50 7.07
CA TYR A 689 2.42 -26.45 5.76
C TYR A 689 3.06 -27.38 4.75
N ILE A 690 4.40 -27.49 4.77
CA ILE A 690 5.14 -28.46 3.94
C ILE A 690 4.68 -29.88 4.29
N MET A 691 4.51 -30.19 5.58
CA MET A 691 4.01 -31.49 6.01
C MET A 691 2.61 -31.77 5.46
N ILE A 692 1.68 -30.81 5.55
CA ILE A 692 0.34 -30.91 4.97
C ILE A 692 0.44 -31.16 3.46
N VAL A 693 1.19 -30.35 2.71
CA VAL A 693 1.30 -30.50 1.26
C VAL A 693 1.86 -31.87 0.89
N ILE A 694 2.92 -32.34 1.57
CA ILE A 694 3.51 -33.67 1.31
C ILE A 694 2.49 -34.79 1.56
N LEU A 695 1.67 -34.67 2.61
CA LEU A 695 0.62 -35.63 2.94
C LEU A 695 -0.51 -35.63 1.89
N PHE A 696 -0.87 -34.46 1.33
CA PHE A 696 -1.99 -34.31 0.37
C PHE A 696 -1.58 -34.35 -1.12
N THR A 697 -0.29 -34.30 -1.47
CA THR A 697 0.15 -34.54 -2.85
C THR A 697 -0.04 -36.02 -3.21
N GLN A 698 -1.01 -36.29 -4.08
CA GLN A 698 -1.07 -37.56 -4.81
C GLN A 698 0.19 -37.72 -5.68
N PRO A 699 0.73 -38.94 -5.79
CA PRO A 699 1.92 -39.16 -6.62
C PRO A 699 1.61 -38.87 -8.08
N GLU A 700 2.48 -38.11 -8.74
CA GLU A 700 2.56 -38.11 -10.19
C GLU A 700 3.04 -39.50 -10.59
N SER A 701 2.12 -40.34 -11.10
CA SER A 701 2.35 -41.60 -11.81
C SER A 701 3.79 -42.16 -11.72
N SER A 702 4.08 -42.91 -10.66
CA SER A 702 5.25 -43.80 -10.64
C SER A 702 4.75 -45.18 -10.22
N GLU A 703 5.04 -46.19 -11.04
CA GLU A 703 4.66 -47.61 -10.94
C GLU A 703 5.20 -48.33 -9.67
N ASP A 704 5.64 -47.59 -8.66
CA ASP A 704 6.22 -48.11 -7.43
C ASP A 704 5.32 -47.79 -6.23
N ASP A 705 4.55 -48.78 -5.79
CA ASP A 705 3.49 -48.68 -4.77
C ASP A 705 4.00 -48.47 -3.32
N THR A 706 5.26 -48.06 -3.11
CA THR A 706 5.81 -47.78 -1.77
C THR A 706 6.48 -46.41 -1.66
N ILE A 707 5.72 -45.36 -1.99
CA ILE A 707 6.17 -43.97 -1.79
C ILE A 707 6.02 -43.59 -0.30
N THR A 708 7.06 -43.89 0.48
CA THR A 708 7.16 -43.43 1.88
C THR A 708 7.31 -41.91 1.97
N PHE A 709 6.84 -41.30 3.08
CA PHE A 709 7.01 -39.86 3.39
C PHE A 709 8.47 -39.39 3.20
N LYS A 710 9.43 -40.25 3.52
CA LYS A 710 10.87 -40.04 3.36
C LYS A 710 11.25 -39.75 1.90
N ASN A 711 10.66 -40.47 0.93
CA ASN A 711 10.93 -40.27 -0.50
C ASN A 711 10.31 -38.96 -1.00
N LYS A 712 9.06 -38.63 -0.58
CA LYS A 712 8.43 -37.33 -0.93
C LYS A 712 9.22 -36.14 -0.38
N PHE A 713 9.70 -36.23 0.86
CA PHE A 713 10.53 -35.18 1.46
C PHE A 713 11.90 -35.04 0.77
N LYS A 714 12.54 -36.16 0.38
CA LYS A 714 13.80 -36.15 -0.39
C LYS A 714 13.64 -35.45 -1.74
N THR A 715 12.55 -35.74 -2.47
CA THR A 715 12.22 -35.07 -3.73
C THR A 715 11.97 -33.57 -3.53
N PHE A 716 11.25 -33.18 -2.47
CA PHE A 716 11.04 -31.77 -2.13
C PHE A 716 12.37 -31.04 -1.86
N LYS A 717 13.25 -31.63 -1.04
CA LYS A 717 14.57 -31.07 -0.71
C LYS A 717 15.42 -30.87 -1.96
N ARG A 718 15.45 -31.85 -2.87
CA ARG A 718 16.17 -31.78 -4.14
C ARG A 718 15.59 -30.73 -5.10
N LYS A 719 14.27 -30.53 -5.09
CA LYS A 719 13.61 -29.57 -6.00
C LYS A 719 13.77 -28.11 -5.54
N TYR A 720 13.79 -27.85 -4.23
CA TYR A 720 13.67 -26.49 -3.70
C TYR A 720 14.84 -26.02 -2.82
N ILE A 721 15.71 -26.92 -2.35
CA ILE A 721 16.81 -26.60 -1.43
C ILE A 721 18.17 -26.94 -2.04
N GLU A 722 18.32 -28.14 -2.61
CA GLU A 722 19.59 -28.65 -3.13
C GLU A 722 19.53 -28.73 -4.66
N VAL A 723 20.10 -27.73 -5.34
CA VAL A 723 20.29 -27.80 -6.79
C VAL A 723 21.55 -28.60 -7.06
N ASP A 724 21.41 -29.79 -7.64
CA ASP A 724 22.53 -30.70 -7.94
C ASP A 724 23.34 -30.27 -9.17
N LYS A 725 22.78 -29.43 -10.06
CA LYS A 725 23.43 -28.96 -11.28
C LYS A 725 23.36 -27.44 -11.39
N TYR A 726 24.49 -26.78 -11.22
CA TYR A 726 24.64 -25.35 -11.50
C TYR A 726 25.27 -25.09 -12.88
N ASP A 727 25.58 -26.15 -13.65
CA ASP A 727 26.37 -26.10 -14.90
C ASP A 727 25.51 -25.86 -16.16
N GLU A 728 24.20 -25.66 -16.04
CA GLU A 728 23.26 -25.39 -17.15
C GLU A 728 23.01 -23.88 -17.41
#